data_AF-A0A2K2CV22-F1
#
_entry.id   AF-A0A2K2CV22-F1
#
_cell.length_a   1.000
_cell.length_b   1.000
_cell.length_c   1.000
_cell.angle_alpha   90.00
_cell.angle_beta   90.00
_cell.angle_gamma   90.00
#
_symmetry.space_group_name_H-M   'P 1'
#
loop_
_entity.id
_entity.type
_entity.pdbx_description
1 polymer ?
#
loop_
_entity_poly.entity_id
_entity_poly.type
_entity_poly.pdbx_seq_one_letter_code
_entity_poly.pdbx_strand_id
1 'polypeptide(L)'
;MCKKFNRYLVVVDDLWDCSAWRTISLAFPENGNGSVVIVTTRLDDVARFVCHGHHEYIYRMEPLGYEHSRRFNRVFGSEANCPSQFKEISVQILKKCGGLPLAIITIASLLASRQAKSMNEWKCIRNSLGTKFATNPTLKEMMSILNLSYMNLPLHLRPCFLYLGMYLEDREINRDDLVRQWIAEDLVDHLHGSDLEDAAKSYFNELINRSMIQPEYTDFGEVLSCRVHDMMLELILNKCAEDNFISVAYDNTDMARLRGRKYEVRRLFLNMGAAGATSGTIATSLSQVRSFARFGESEYMPPLSLFKYLRMLVFEIPWTLDTSSTFDFAFLGQLFQLRYLKVSAPSNRIELPAEMKGLIHLETLEILCGGPPSIPSDIIHLPRLSCLFLPLYVEPPKGFGNIKSLHTLSCVVEGKILPEFIKDLGELTNLRILMLQLSALDCPDMVTSGIGDAFVSSIGKLHKLKTLILNFRPREHCEDQIYSLVNPPLCIEELHLIGLMFKRVPQWIGDLHCLRIMSLCIDQLFTEEVHVVGKLPSLIHLSLKVAHSPEDGAAAIISMGLFPVLECLELHSCDLLHYYYDDTKCPDVITCVGFEVGAMPKLRELYLDIEHTWGGTTPVGLEHLLGLEKIHLGGRSGRTVILAAEPAFVNAAQLHPNQRTRLHRTALTPVFTADQKFPIPLSQLLLCCILPSPSAMTSHHLRRRLSIQ
;
A
#
# COMPACT_ATOMS: atom_id res chain seq x y z
N MET A 1 -22.99 11.92 5.57
CA MET A 1 -23.69 13.16 6.00
C MET A 1 -23.15 13.59 7.37
N CYS A 2 -22.79 14.85 7.54
CA CYS A 2 -22.40 15.39 8.85
C CYS A 2 -23.59 15.38 9.81
N LYS A 3 -23.47 14.73 10.97
CA LYS A 3 -24.57 14.57 11.93
C LYS A 3 -24.85 15.89 12.66
N LYS A 4 -26.13 16.26 12.78
CA LYS A 4 -26.64 17.53 13.33
C LYS A 4 -26.22 17.84 14.78
N PHE A 5 -25.71 16.86 15.54
CA PHE A 5 -25.38 17.00 16.96
C PHE A 5 -23.88 16.87 17.30
N ASN A 6 -23.03 16.61 16.31
CA ASN A 6 -21.58 16.45 16.54
C ASN A 6 -20.80 17.60 15.90
N ARG A 7 -19.70 17.99 16.55
CA ARG A 7 -18.68 18.87 15.96
C ARG A 7 -17.88 18.11 14.91
N TYR A 8 -17.61 18.75 13.78
CA TYR A 8 -16.81 18.17 12.70
C TYR A 8 -15.75 19.15 12.20
N LEU A 9 -14.63 18.59 11.75
CA LEU A 9 -13.62 19.27 10.95
C LEU A 9 -13.57 18.53 9.61
N VAL A 10 -13.82 19.24 8.51
CA VAL A 10 -13.76 18.69 7.16
C VAL A 10 -12.77 19.51 6.34
N VAL A 11 -11.90 18.84 5.58
CA VAL A 11 -11.02 19.48 4.61
C VAL A 11 -11.51 19.10 3.22
N VAL A 12 -11.88 20.10 2.42
CA VAL A 12 -12.19 19.95 1.00
C VAL A 12 -10.98 20.44 0.23
N ASP A 13 -10.17 19.51 -0.23
CA ASP A 13 -8.91 19.81 -0.91
C ASP A 13 -9.14 20.07 -2.40
N ASP A 14 -8.35 20.99 -2.96
CA ASP A 14 -8.26 21.38 -4.36
C ASP A 14 -9.61 21.64 -5.07
N LEU A 15 -10.37 22.61 -4.58
CA LEU A 15 -11.65 22.99 -5.18
C LEU A 15 -11.47 23.89 -6.42
N TRP A 16 -12.00 23.45 -7.56
CA TRP A 16 -11.81 24.12 -8.87
C TRP A 16 -12.93 25.09 -9.26
N ASP A 17 -14.15 24.95 -8.74
CA ASP A 17 -15.25 25.79 -9.17
C ASP A 17 -16.32 26.04 -8.09
N CYS A 18 -17.02 27.18 -8.22
CA CYS A 18 -18.03 27.62 -7.28
C CYS A 18 -19.30 26.74 -7.29
N SER A 19 -19.61 26.07 -8.41
CA SER A 19 -20.81 25.24 -8.54
C SER A 19 -20.66 23.91 -7.79
N ALA A 20 -19.48 23.32 -7.81
CA ALA A 20 -19.12 22.18 -6.97
C ALA A 20 -19.29 22.52 -5.49
N TRP A 21 -18.79 23.68 -5.04
CA TRP A 21 -18.99 24.13 -3.65
C TRP A 21 -20.45 24.26 -3.27
N ARG A 22 -21.31 24.87 -4.13
CA ARG A 22 -22.76 24.96 -3.85
C ARG A 22 -23.39 23.60 -3.59
N THR A 23 -22.89 22.55 -4.23
CA THR A 23 -23.40 21.19 -4.06
C THR A 23 -22.84 20.58 -2.77
N ILE A 24 -21.53 20.69 -2.56
CA ILE A 24 -20.84 20.15 -1.36
C ILE A 24 -21.34 20.82 -0.09
N SER A 25 -21.58 22.13 -0.11
CA SER A 25 -22.00 22.91 1.06
C SER A 25 -23.35 22.46 1.62
N LEU A 26 -24.23 21.87 0.79
CA LEU A 26 -25.51 21.31 1.22
C LEU A 26 -25.36 20.15 2.20
N ALA A 27 -24.19 19.49 2.24
CA ALA A 27 -23.92 18.40 3.16
C ALA A 27 -23.59 18.88 4.59
N PHE A 28 -23.34 20.18 4.79
CA PHE A 28 -22.92 20.75 6.07
C PHE A 28 -24.07 21.45 6.78
N PRO A 29 -24.53 20.94 7.94
CA PRO A 29 -25.57 21.61 8.71
C PRO A 29 -25.02 22.87 9.40
N GLU A 30 -25.68 24.00 9.19
CA GLU A 30 -25.47 25.26 9.90
C GLU A 30 -26.17 25.22 11.26
N ASN A 31 -25.47 24.73 12.29
CA ASN A 31 -26.03 24.55 13.64
C ASN A 31 -25.25 25.29 14.74
N GLY A 32 -24.24 26.08 14.38
CA GLY A 32 -23.47 26.88 15.35
C GLY A 32 -22.64 26.05 16.34
N ASN A 33 -22.45 24.75 16.11
CA ASN A 33 -21.75 23.86 17.04
C ASN A 33 -20.21 24.05 17.05
N GLY A 34 -19.67 25.03 16.32
CA GLY A 34 -18.22 25.23 16.18
C GLY A 34 -17.56 24.21 15.25
N SER A 35 -18.31 23.68 14.27
CA SER A 35 -17.75 22.88 13.18
C SER A 35 -16.94 23.76 12.22
N VAL A 36 -15.89 23.20 11.62
CA VAL A 36 -14.97 23.91 10.72
C VAL A 36 -14.90 23.16 9.39
N VAL A 37 -15.00 23.90 8.29
CA VAL A 37 -14.69 23.40 6.96
C VAL A 37 -13.51 24.21 6.43
N ILE A 38 -12.41 23.53 6.10
CA ILE A 38 -11.25 24.12 5.46
C ILE A 38 -11.34 23.77 3.98
N VAL A 39 -11.27 24.78 3.11
CA VAL A 39 -11.24 24.57 1.66
C VAL A 39 -9.91 25.08 1.14
N THR A 40 -9.22 24.26 0.35
CA THR A 40 -8.04 24.70 -0.39
C THR A 40 -8.42 24.92 -1.86
N THR A 41 -7.87 25.95 -2.48
CA THR A 41 -8.11 26.25 -3.89
C THR A 41 -6.98 27.11 -4.44
N ARG A 42 -6.71 26.96 -5.75
CA ARG A 42 -5.76 27.79 -6.50
C ARG A 42 -6.41 29.09 -7.00
N LEU A 43 -7.74 29.21 -6.88
CA LEU A 43 -8.52 30.29 -7.48
C LEU A 43 -9.05 31.24 -6.40
N ASP A 44 -8.56 32.49 -6.42
CA ASP A 44 -8.96 33.52 -5.45
C ASP A 44 -10.48 33.81 -5.50
N ASP A 45 -11.09 33.71 -6.69
CA ASP A 45 -12.53 33.91 -6.86
C ASP A 45 -13.36 32.78 -6.21
N VAL A 46 -12.86 31.54 -6.26
CA VAL A 46 -13.50 30.40 -5.55
C VAL A 46 -13.36 30.59 -4.04
N ALA A 47 -12.18 31.00 -3.55
CA ALA A 47 -11.98 31.27 -2.12
C ALA A 47 -12.93 32.37 -1.60
N ARG A 48 -13.07 33.47 -2.35
CA ARG A 48 -14.02 34.54 -2.02
C ARG A 48 -15.46 34.05 -2.04
N PHE A 49 -15.82 33.20 -2.99
CA PHE A 49 -17.16 32.63 -3.09
C PHE A 49 -17.47 31.73 -1.89
N VAL A 50 -16.57 30.82 -1.54
CA VAL A 50 -16.69 29.90 -0.41
C VAL A 50 -16.83 30.67 0.92
N CYS A 51 -16.01 31.69 1.12
CA CYS A 51 -16.01 32.51 2.33
C CYS A 51 -17.10 33.60 2.34
N HIS A 52 -18.04 33.62 1.38
CA HIS A 52 -19.08 34.65 1.26
C HIS A 52 -18.53 36.09 1.27
N GLY A 53 -17.32 36.29 0.74
CA GLY A 53 -16.64 37.60 0.73
C GLY A 53 -15.94 38.00 2.04
N HIS A 54 -15.98 37.17 3.09
CA HIS A 54 -15.26 37.41 4.34
C HIS A 54 -13.77 37.14 4.18
N HIS A 55 -12.99 38.20 3.94
CA HIS A 55 -11.55 38.11 3.69
C HIS A 55 -10.74 37.59 4.89
N GLU A 56 -11.24 37.77 6.10
CA GLU A 56 -10.64 37.26 7.34
C GLU A 56 -10.55 35.73 7.41
N TYR A 57 -11.36 35.02 6.62
CA TYR A 57 -11.34 33.56 6.53
C TYR A 57 -10.47 33.03 5.39
N ILE A 58 -9.92 33.92 4.55
CA ILE A 58 -9.06 33.55 3.43
C ILE A 58 -7.61 33.62 3.88
N TYR A 59 -7.00 32.45 4.07
CA TYR A 59 -5.57 32.36 4.31
C TYR A 59 -4.82 32.17 2.99
N ARG A 60 -4.08 33.19 2.55
CA ARG A 60 -3.21 33.09 1.37
C ARG A 60 -1.87 32.47 1.78
N MET A 61 -1.57 31.29 1.24
CA MET A 61 -0.30 30.61 1.46
C MET A 61 0.86 31.44 0.91
N GLU A 62 1.78 31.85 1.79
CA GLU A 62 2.98 32.59 1.39
C GLU A 62 4.10 31.64 0.92
N PRO A 63 4.94 32.07 -0.03
CA PRO A 63 6.16 31.34 -0.37
C PRO A 63 7.07 31.19 0.85
N LEU A 64 7.90 30.16 0.86
CA LEU A 64 8.86 29.96 1.93
C LEU A 64 9.82 31.16 2.01
N GLY A 65 9.92 31.72 3.21
CA GLY A 65 10.94 32.72 3.53
C GLY A 65 12.34 32.20 3.19
N TYR A 66 13.22 33.13 2.86
CA TYR A 66 14.57 32.80 2.39
C TYR A 66 15.33 31.86 3.34
N GLU A 67 15.26 32.09 4.66
CA GLU A 67 15.89 31.21 5.66
C GLU A 67 15.33 29.78 5.67
N HIS A 68 14.04 29.60 5.40
CA HIS A 68 13.40 28.29 5.33
C HIS A 68 13.71 27.58 4.01
N SER A 69 13.93 28.34 2.93
CA SER A 69 14.34 27.81 1.61
C SER A 69 15.81 27.35 1.57
N ARG A 70 16.68 27.82 2.47
CA ARG A 70 18.13 27.51 2.50
C ARG A 70 18.48 26.05 2.80
N ARG A 71 17.50 25.23 3.15
CA ARG A 71 17.71 23.84 3.56
C ARG A 71 17.89 22.93 2.33
N PHE A 72 18.99 23.12 1.58
CA PHE A 72 19.58 22.11 0.69
C PHE A 72 20.13 20.90 1.47
N ASN A 73 19.45 20.49 2.54
CA ASN A 73 19.79 19.33 3.35
C ASN A 73 19.84 18.08 2.48
N ARG A 74 19.03 18.03 1.41
CA ARG A 74 19.07 16.93 0.44
C ARG A 74 20.39 16.86 -0.34
N VAL A 75 21.12 17.97 -0.50
CA VAL A 75 22.38 18.03 -1.26
C VAL A 75 23.61 17.88 -0.34
N PHE A 76 23.56 18.44 0.87
CA PHE A 76 24.72 18.48 1.79
C PHE A 76 24.48 17.77 3.13
N GLY A 77 23.30 17.20 3.38
CA GLY A 77 22.88 16.62 4.66
C GLY A 77 22.45 17.69 5.67
N SER A 78 23.25 18.74 5.81
CA SER A 78 22.96 19.91 6.64
C SER A 78 23.55 21.18 6.01
N GLU A 79 23.09 22.35 6.46
CA GLU A 79 23.68 23.63 6.04
C GLU A 79 25.15 23.75 6.46
N ALA A 80 25.49 23.24 7.65
CA ALA A 80 26.87 23.25 8.17
C ALA A 80 27.85 22.51 7.23
N ASN A 81 27.35 21.52 6.51
CA ASN A 81 28.13 20.70 5.59
C ASN A 81 28.23 21.29 4.17
N CYS A 82 27.61 22.45 3.90
CA CYS A 82 27.69 23.11 2.59
C CYS A 82 29.05 23.82 2.41
N PRO A 83 29.88 23.40 1.43
CA PRO A 83 31.18 24.03 1.19
C PRO A 83 31.01 25.50 0.82
N SER A 84 31.92 26.36 1.29
CA SER A 84 31.87 27.82 1.11
C SER A 84 31.66 28.25 -0.35
N GLN A 85 32.33 27.57 -1.28
CA GLN A 85 32.22 27.84 -2.72
C GLN A 85 30.79 27.69 -3.28
N PHE A 86 29.96 26.81 -2.69
CA PHE A 86 28.59 26.56 -3.16
C PHE A 86 27.54 27.47 -2.51
N LYS A 87 27.88 28.20 -1.45
CA LYS A 87 26.90 29.01 -0.70
C LYS A 87 26.28 30.08 -1.58
N GLU A 88 27.09 30.86 -2.31
CA GLU A 88 26.58 31.95 -3.13
C GLU A 88 25.69 31.46 -4.28
N ILE A 89 26.11 30.40 -4.99
CA ILE A 89 25.32 29.86 -6.09
C ILE A 89 24.03 29.17 -5.62
N SER A 90 24.06 28.51 -4.46
CA SER A 90 22.85 27.97 -3.82
C SER A 90 21.81 29.07 -3.57
N VAL A 91 22.27 30.21 -3.05
CA VAL A 91 21.41 31.39 -2.83
C VAL A 91 20.82 31.93 -4.13
N GLN A 92 21.61 32.00 -5.19
CA GLN A 92 21.14 32.44 -6.50
C GLN A 92 20.08 31.49 -7.07
N ILE A 93 20.28 30.18 -6.93
CA ILE A 93 19.33 29.14 -7.36
C ILE A 93 18.03 29.26 -6.56
N LEU A 94 18.08 29.36 -5.23
CA LEU A 94 16.88 29.47 -4.39
C LEU A 94 16.06 30.73 -4.70
N LYS A 95 16.75 31.86 -4.98
CA LYS A 95 16.08 33.07 -5.46
C LYS A 95 15.35 32.85 -6.78
N LYS A 96 15.86 31.98 -7.65
CA LYS A 96 15.18 31.58 -8.89
C LYS A 96 14.06 30.57 -8.65
N CYS A 97 14.07 29.82 -7.54
CA CYS A 97 12.95 28.95 -7.14
C CYS A 97 11.78 29.71 -6.48
N GLY A 98 11.95 31.00 -6.15
CA GLY A 98 10.86 31.87 -5.71
C GLY A 98 10.21 31.50 -4.38
N GLY A 99 10.87 30.70 -3.54
CA GLY A 99 10.30 30.21 -2.28
C GLY A 99 9.27 29.08 -2.46
N LEU A 100 9.07 28.57 -3.68
CA LEU A 100 8.12 27.48 -3.95
C LEU A 100 8.70 26.14 -3.48
N PRO A 101 8.04 25.42 -2.54
CA PRO A 101 8.56 24.15 -2.01
C PRO A 101 8.86 23.11 -3.08
N LEU A 102 7.95 22.91 -4.04
CA LEU A 102 8.12 21.94 -5.12
C LEU A 102 9.30 22.32 -6.03
N ALA A 103 9.47 23.60 -6.39
CA ALA A 103 10.62 24.04 -7.19
C ALA A 103 11.95 23.83 -6.44
N ILE A 104 11.97 24.14 -5.14
CA ILE A 104 13.16 23.97 -4.30
C ILE A 104 13.53 22.50 -4.20
N ILE A 105 12.59 21.62 -3.86
CA ILE A 105 12.89 20.18 -3.69
C ILE A 105 13.29 19.55 -5.02
N THR A 106 12.63 19.89 -6.13
CA THR A 106 12.97 19.37 -7.46
C THR A 106 14.39 19.74 -7.88
N ILE A 107 14.82 20.99 -7.68
CA ILE A 107 16.19 21.42 -8.00
C ILE A 107 17.21 20.89 -7.01
N ALA A 108 16.88 20.84 -5.72
CA ALA A 108 17.73 20.20 -4.71
C ALA A 108 17.98 18.73 -5.03
N SER A 109 16.94 17.99 -5.41
CA SER A 109 17.05 16.58 -5.79
C SER A 109 17.84 16.38 -7.08
N LEU A 110 17.66 17.25 -8.08
CA LEU A 110 18.47 17.26 -9.30
C LEU A 110 19.96 17.47 -8.98
N LEU A 111 20.28 18.41 -8.10
CA LEU A 111 21.66 18.67 -7.68
C LEU A 111 22.24 17.51 -6.84
N ALA A 112 21.43 16.89 -5.99
CA ALA A 112 21.81 15.74 -5.17
C ALA A 112 22.10 14.49 -6.01
N SER A 113 21.40 14.29 -7.12
CA SER A 113 21.61 13.15 -8.03
C SER A 113 22.92 13.20 -8.83
N ARG A 114 23.72 14.28 -8.71
CA ARG A 114 25.00 14.42 -9.43
C ARG A 114 26.11 13.72 -8.66
N GLN A 115 26.76 12.78 -9.32
CA GLN A 115 27.84 11.97 -8.75
C GLN A 115 29.07 12.83 -8.37
N ALA A 116 29.36 13.88 -9.14
CA ALA A 116 30.39 14.87 -8.82
C ALA A 116 29.75 16.25 -8.59
N LYS A 117 30.06 16.89 -7.46
CA LYS A 117 29.60 18.26 -7.18
C LYS A 117 30.49 19.26 -7.90
N SER A 118 30.29 19.42 -9.22
CA SER A 118 31.06 20.36 -10.05
C SER A 118 30.46 21.76 -10.03
N MET A 119 31.28 22.79 -9.79
CA MET A 119 30.84 24.19 -9.84
C MET A 119 30.26 24.59 -11.21
N ASN A 120 30.76 23.98 -12.30
CA ASN A 120 30.28 24.28 -13.65
C ASN A 120 28.85 23.77 -13.87
N GLU A 121 28.51 22.61 -13.31
CA GLU A 121 27.16 22.06 -13.40
C GLU A 121 26.14 22.90 -12.65
N TRP A 122 26.50 23.39 -11.46
CA TRP A 122 25.67 24.32 -10.70
C TRP A 122 25.43 25.62 -11.46
N LYS A 123 26.47 26.17 -12.10
CA LYS A 123 26.35 27.35 -12.98
C LYS A 123 25.42 27.07 -14.16
N CYS A 124 25.52 25.89 -14.77
CA CYS A 124 24.65 25.45 -15.86
C CYS A 124 23.18 25.41 -15.41
N ILE A 125 22.88 24.71 -14.31
CA ILE A 125 21.52 24.61 -13.75
C ILE A 125 20.97 26.00 -13.42
N ARG A 126 21.75 26.84 -12.74
CA ARG A 126 21.37 28.23 -12.45
C ARG A 126 21.04 29.03 -13.71
N ASN A 127 21.81 28.85 -14.79
CA ASN A 127 21.59 29.56 -16.05
C ASN A 127 20.36 29.04 -16.80
N SER A 128 20.05 27.74 -16.69
CA SER A 128 18.87 27.11 -17.28
C SER A 128 17.57 27.44 -16.55
N LEU A 129 17.63 27.71 -15.25
CA LEU A 129 16.52 28.33 -14.53
C LEU A 129 16.31 29.73 -15.11
N GLY A 130 15.09 30.08 -15.52
CA GLY A 130 14.77 31.37 -16.14
C GLY A 130 15.07 32.60 -15.27
N THR A 131 14.49 33.75 -15.62
CA THR A 131 14.54 34.93 -14.74
C THR A 131 13.78 34.67 -13.44
N LYS A 132 14.03 35.48 -12.40
CA LYS A 132 13.35 35.35 -11.10
C LYS A 132 11.83 35.34 -11.29
N PHE A 133 11.13 34.51 -10.52
CA PHE A 133 9.68 34.56 -10.41
C PHE A 133 9.21 35.98 -10.09
N ALA A 134 8.15 36.42 -10.77
CA ALA A 134 7.39 37.58 -10.35
C ALA A 134 6.76 37.33 -8.97
N THR A 135 6.22 38.37 -8.35
CA THR A 135 5.52 38.28 -7.04
C THR A 135 4.38 37.24 -7.05
N ASN A 136 3.87 36.88 -8.24
CA ASN A 136 2.97 35.75 -8.48
C ASN A 136 3.58 34.84 -9.57
N PRO A 137 4.19 33.70 -9.22
CA PRO A 137 4.77 32.79 -10.20
C PRO A 137 3.67 32.20 -11.09
N THR A 138 3.86 32.23 -12.41
CA THR A 138 2.90 31.63 -13.35
C THR A 138 3.11 30.11 -13.45
N LEU A 139 2.04 29.35 -13.75
CA LEU A 139 2.12 27.89 -13.99
C LEU A 139 3.22 27.53 -15.01
N LYS A 140 3.40 28.38 -16.03
CA LYS A 140 4.42 28.20 -17.07
C LYS A 140 5.85 28.28 -16.54
N GLU A 141 6.13 29.19 -15.61
CA GLU A 141 7.46 29.31 -14.98
C GLU A 141 7.75 28.08 -14.11
N MET A 142 6.76 27.59 -13.37
CA MET A 142 6.88 26.37 -12.58
C MET A 142 7.14 25.15 -13.47
N MET A 143 6.37 25.01 -14.56
CA MET A 143 6.54 23.95 -15.56
C MET A 143 7.96 23.94 -16.16
N SER A 144 8.54 25.12 -16.39
CA SER A 144 9.92 25.24 -16.88
C SER A 144 10.96 24.67 -15.90
N ILE A 145 10.74 24.81 -14.59
CA ILE A 145 11.63 24.26 -13.56
C ILE A 145 11.50 22.74 -13.51
N LEU A 146 10.27 22.23 -13.49
CA LEU A 146 10.04 20.79 -13.47
C LEU A 146 10.60 20.10 -14.72
N ASN A 147 10.42 20.73 -15.88
CA ASN A 147 10.98 20.26 -17.15
C ASN A 147 12.52 20.18 -17.12
N LEU A 148 13.20 21.04 -16.33
CA LEU A 148 14.66 20.94 -16.17
C LEU A 148 15.06 19.59 -15.55
N SER A 149 14.32 19.11 -14.55
CA SER A 149 14.58 17.79 -13.95
C SER A 149 14.31 16.66 -14.93
N TYR A 150 13.23 16.73 -15.71
CA TYR A 150 12.95 15.76 -16.78
C TYR A 150 14.06 15.72 -17.85
N MET A 151 14.50 16.88 -18.33
CA MET A 151 15.57 16.96 -19.33
C MET A 151 16.90 16.38 -18.84
N ASN A 152 17.11 16.36 -17.52
CA ASN A 152 18.29 15.79 -16.88
C ASN A 152 18.07 14.38 -16.30
N LEU A 153 16.92 13.77 -16.58
CA LEU A 153 16.64 12.39 -16.21
C LEU A 153 17.38 11.43 -17.17
N PRO A 154 18.05 10.37 -16.67
CA PRO A 154 18.66 9.32 -17.48
C PRO A 154 17.67 8.75 -18.50
N LEU A 155 18.15 8.44 -19.70
CA LEU A 155 17.29 8.03 -20.82
C LEU A 155 16.46 6.79 -20.50
N HIS A 156 17.00 5.82 -19.78
CA HIS A 156 16.29 4.60 -19.38
C HIS A 156 15.15 4.84 -18.37
N LEU A 157 15.21 5.92 -17.58
CA LEU A 157 14.16 6.28 -16.63
C LEU A 157 13.01 7.07 -17.25
N ARG A 158 13.25 7.74 -18.39
CA ARG A 158 12.22 8.61 -19.01
C ARG A 158 10.95 7.83 -19.38
N PRO A 159 11.00 6.65 -20.01
CA PRO A 159 9.80 5.88 -20.29
C PRO A 159 9.04 5.50 -19.01
N CYS A 160 9.74 5.06 -17.96
CA CYS A 160 9.13 4.72 -16.67
C CYS A 160 8.46 5.94 -16.00
N PHE A 161 9.09 7.11 -16.08
CA PHE A 161 8.50 8.36 -15.57
C PHE A 161 7.27 8.76 -16.39
N LEU A 162 7.35 8.74 -17.72
CA LEU A 162 6.20 9.07 -18.58
C LEU A 162 5.05 8.08 -18.41
N TYR A 163 5.36 6.82 -18.11
CA TYR A 163 4.38 5.76 -17.88
C TYR A 163 3.39 6.10 -16.75
N LEU A 164 3.83 6.87 -15.76
CA LEU A 164 3.00 7.33 -14.65
C LEU A 164 1.84 8.25 -15.06
N GLY A 165 1.86 8.80 -16.29
CA GLY A 165 0.74 9.57 -16.84
C GLY A 165 -0.53 8.74 -17.06
N MET A 166 -0.44 7.42 -16.88
CA MET A 166 -1.57 6.51 -16.81
C MET A 166 -2.31 6.57 -15.47
N TYR A 167 -1.76 7.15 -14.41
CA TYR A 167 -2.44 7.22 -13.12
C TYR A 167 -3.11 8.59 -12.95
N LEU A 168 -4.20 8.60 -12.17
CA LEU A 168 -4.91 9.83 -11.84
C LEU A 168 -4.16 10.63 -10.78
N GLU A 169 -4.53 11.90 -10.67
CA GLU A 169 -4.16 12.77 -9.57
C GLU A 169 -4.49 12.11 -8.22
N ASP A 170 -3.59 12.27 -7.24
CA ASP A 170 -3.68 11.71 -5.89
C ASP A 170 -3.88 10.19 -5.76
N ARG A 171 -3.79 9.46 -6.86
CA ARG A 171 -3.90 8.00 -6.80
C ARG A 171 -2.64 7.40 -6.21
N GLU A 172 -2.81 6.59 -5.17
CA GLU A 172 -1.74 5.74 -4.66
C GLU A 172 -1.38 4.67 -5.68
N ILE A 173 -0.08 4.55 -5.97
CA ILE A 173 0.49 3.62 -6.93
C ILE A 173 1.39 2.64 -6.18
N ASN A 174 0.98 1.37 -6.13
CA ASN A 174 1.79 0.30 -5.55
C ASN A 174 3.06 0.07 -6.38
N ARG A 175 4.22 0.02 -5.71
CA ARG A 175 5.52 -0.13 -6.36
C ARG A 175 5.64 -1.43 -7.15
N ASP A 176 5.31 -2.56 -6.54
CA ASP A 176 5.55 -3.86 -7.15
C ASP A 176 4.61 -4.08 -8.35
N ASP A 177 3.39 -3.56 -8.29
CA ASP A 177 2.48 -3.49 -9.44
C ASP A 177 3.08 -2.67 -10.59
N LEU A 178 3.52 -1.44 -10.30
CA LEU A 178 4.14 -0.56 -11.30
C LEU A 178 5.41 -1.16 -11.91
N VAL A 179 6.25 -1.79 -11.09
CA VAL A 179 7.47 -2.50 -11.53
C VAL A 179 7.14 -3.63 -12.50
N ARG A 180 6.16 -4.49 -12.17
CA ARG A 180 5.73 -5.56 -13.07
C ARG A 180 5.20 -5.01 -14.40
N GLN A 181 4.49 -3.89 -14.38
CA GLN A 181 4.02 -3.23 -15.59
C GLN A 181 5.16 -2.68 -16.45
N TRP A 182 6.16 -2.02 -15.85
CA TRP A 182 7.36 -1.56 -16.58
C TRP A 182 8.12 -2.72 -17.23
N ILE A 183 8.25 -3.84 -16.54
CA ILE A 183 8.89 -5.06 -17.06
C ILE A 183 8.07 -5.66 -18.21
N ALA A 184 6.75 -5.80 -18.05
CA ALA A 184 5.85 -6.33 -19.06
C ALA A 184 5.88 -5.53 -20.37
N GLU A 185 6.21 -4.24 -20.27
CA GLU A 185 6.34 -3.32 -21.40
C GLU A 185 7.74 -3.22 -22.02
N ASP A 186 8.73 -3.93 -21.48
CA ASP A 186 10.15 -3.80 -21.84
C ASP A 186 10.69 -2.37 -21.62
N LEU A 187 10.26 -1.67 -20.55
CA LEU A 187 10.78 -0.33 -20.19
C LEU A 187 12.05 -0.39 -19.33
N VAL A 188 12.44 -1.58 -18.87
CA VAL A 188 13.57 -1.80 -17.97
C VAL A 188 14.69 -2.50 -18.74
N ASP A 189 15.90 -1.95 -18.69
CA ASP A 189 17.04 -2.48 -19.42
C ASP A 189 17.48 -3.85 -18.88
N HIS A 190 17.78 -4.79 -19.78
CA HIS A 190 18.41 -6.07 -19.44
C HIS A 190 19.89 -5.89 -19.11
N LEU A 191 20.21 -5.37 -17.93
CA LEU A 191 21.59 -5.35 -17.44
C LEU A 191 22.05 -6.80 -17.20
N HIS A 192 23.15 -7.20 -17.84
CA HIS A 192 23.66 -8.57 -17.78
C HIS A 192 23.88 -9.04 -16.33
N GLY A 193 23.05 -9.98 -15.87
CA GLY A 193 23.21 -10.67 -14.58
C GLY A 193 22.38 -10.14 -13.42
N SER A 194 21.60 -9.06 -13.57
CA SER A 194 20.70 -8.55 -12.51
C SER A 194 19.26 -9.04 -12.69
N ASP A 195 18.56 -9.31 -11.59
CA ASP A 195 17.10 -9.53 -11.59
C ASP A 195 16.40 -8.28 -12.15
N LEU A 196 15.51 -8.46 -13.13
CA LEU A 196 14.77 -7.34 -13.75
C LEU A 196 13.92 -6.62 -12.72
N GLU A 197 13.41 -7.34 -11.73
CA GLU A 197 12.63 -6.77 -10.63
C GLU A 197 13.47 -5.81 -9.78
N ASP A 198 14.71 -6.20 -9.45
CA ASP A 198 15.63 -5.35 -8.68
C ASP A 198 16.05 -4.10 -9.46
N ALA A 199 16.30 -4.25 -10.77
CA ALA A 199 16.59 -3.12 -11.65
C ALA A 199 15.41 -2.14 -11.71
N ALA A 200 14.19 -2.65 -11.87
CA ALA A 200 12.97 -1.85 -11.91
C ALA A 200 12.67 -1.17 -10.56
N LYS A 201 12.89 -1.86 -9.43
CA LYS A 201 12.81 -1.28 -8.08
C LYS A 201 13.85 -0.17 -7.88
N SER A 202 15.06 -0.34 -8.43
CA SER A 202 16.08 0.71 -8.45
C SER A 202 15.61 1.95 -9.23
N TYR A 203 14.97 1.76 -10.39
CA TYR A 203 14.41 2.86 -11.19
C TYR A 203 13.35 3.63 -10.42
N PHE A 204 12.43 2.92 -9.74
CA PHE A 204 11.42 3.52 -8.86
C PHE A 204 12.07 4.36 -7.75
N ASN A 205 13.05 3.78 -7.05
CA ASN A 205 13.78 4.47 -5.99
C ASN A 205 14.56 5.69 -6.52
N GLU A 206 15.10 5.65 -7.73
CA GLU A 206 15.76 6.79 -8.33
C GLU A 206 14.78 7.94 -8.63
N LEU A 207 13.56 7.64 -9.10
CA LEU A 207 12.51 8.65 -9.29
C LEU A 207 12.07 9.30 -7.97
N ILE A 208 11.96 8.52 -6.88
CA ILE A 208 11.74 9.03 -5.51
C ILE A 208 12.91 9.91 -5.06
N ASN A 209 14.15 9.45 -5.28
CA ASN A 209 15.36 10.18 -4.91
C ASN A 209 15.48 11.51 -5.66
N ARG A 210 15.01 11.56 -6.90
CA ARG A 210 14.91 12.77 -7.72
C ARG A 210 13.69 13.64 -7.40
N SER A 211 12.83 13.21 -6.47
CA SER A 211 11.58 13.87 -6.07
C SER A 211 10.65 14.15 -7.26
N MET A 212 10.66 13.25 -8.25
CA MET A 212 9.75 13.29 -9.40
C MET A 212 8.45 12.52 -9.10
N ILE A 213 8.51 11.59 -8.15
CA ILE A 213 7.38 10.96 -7.47
C ILE A 213 7.57 11.09 -5.97
N GLN A 214 6.47 11.01 -5.22
CA GLN A 214 6.43 11.18 -3.77
C GLN A 214 6.14 9.83 -3.10
N PRO A 215 6.87 9.44 -2.05
CA PRO A 215 6.52 8.25 -1.28
C PRO A 215 5.17 8.50 -0.59
N GLU A 216 4.24 7.55 -0.73
CA GLU A 216 2.94 7.60 -0.06
C GLU A 216 2.96 6.68 1.15
N TYR A 217 3.31 5.41 0.92
CA TYR A 217 3.48 4.43 1.98
C TYR A 217 4.94 3.95 2.05
N THR A 218 5.52 4.07 3.24
CA THR A 218 6.85 3.56 3.57
C THR A 218 6.71 2.63 4.76
N ASP A 219 7.24 1.42 4.65
CA ASP A 219 7.22 0.43 5.70
C ASP A 219 8.66 0.01 6.02
N PHE A 220 9.06 0.16 7.29
CA PHE A 220 10.41 -0.16 7.80
C PHE A 220 11.59 0.32 6.91
N GLY A 221 11.47 1.56 6.42
CA GLY A 221 12.49 2.20 5.59
C GLY A 221 12.40 1.90 4.10
N GLU A 222 11.44 1.07 3.69
CA GLU A 222 11.20 0.70 2.30
C GLU A 222 9.95 1.40 1.76
N VAL A 223 10.08 2.10 0.64
CA VAL A 223 8.94 2.74 -0.02
C VAL A 223 8.18 1.68 -0.81
N LEU A 224 6.92 1.45 -0.43
CA LEU A 224 6.05 0.42 -1.02
C LEU A 224 5.02 1.01 -1.98
N SER A 225 4.70 2.29 -1.85
CA SER A 225 3.84 3.00 -2.80
C SER A 225 4.25 4.46 -2.98
N CYS A 226 3.78 5.05 -4.06
CA CYS A 226 4.03 6.45 -4.38
C CYS A 226 2.76 7.16 -4.88
N ARG A 227 2.84 8.49 -4.91
CA ARG A 227 1.95 9.38 -5.65
C ARG A 227 2.73 10.26 -6.60
N VAL A 228 2.05 10.77 -7.62
CA VAL A 228 2.58 11.78 -8.54
C VAL A 228 1.93 13.10 -8.18
N HIS A 229 2.72 14.10 -7.84
CA HIS A 229 2.21 15.46 -7.62
C HIS A 229 1.61 16.00 -8.93
N ASP A 230 0.49 16.67 -8.88
CA ASP A 230 -0.30 17.12 -10.04
C ASP A 230 0.49 18.01 -11.02
N MET A 231 1.37 18.89 -10.52
CA MET A 231 2.25 19.67 -11.41
C MET A 231 3.26 18.78 -12.17
N MET A 232 3.70 17.66 -11.56
CA MET A 232 4.52 16.65 -12.24
C MET A 232 3.67 15.82 -13.20
N LEU A 233 2.44 15.49 -12.84
CA LEU A 233 1.50 14.79 -13.72
C LEU A 233 1.19 15.64 -14.96
N GLU A 234 0.97 16.94 -14.82
CA GLU A 234 0.80 17.87 -15.94
C GLU A 234 2.04 17.91 -16.84
N LEU A 235 3.25 17.93 -16.27
CA LEU A 235 4.49 17.79 -17.03
C LEU A 235 4.54 16.47 -17.81
N ILE A 236 4.21 15.35 -17.16
CA ILE A 236 4.18 14.03 -17.78
C ILE A 236 3.20 14.00 -18.96
N LEU A 237 1.97 14.48 -18.76
CA LEU A 237 0.94 14.50 -19.80
C LEU A 237 1.35 15.37 -20.99
N ASN A 238 1.95 16.53 -20.74
CA ASN A 238 2.51 17.39 -21.79
C ASN A 238 3.60 16.66 -22.59
N LYS A 239 4.54 15.98 -21.91
CA LYS A 239 5.60 15.21 -22.58
C LYS A 239 5.05 14.00 -23.33
N CYS A 240 4.07 13.31 -22.76
CA CYS A 240 3.38 12.21 -23.44
C CYS A 240 2.68 12.67 -24.72
N ALA A 241 2.09 13.87 -24.73
CA ALA A 241 1.48 14.46 -25.92
C ALA A 241 2.53 14.87 -26.97
N GLU A 242 3.65 15.48 -26.55
CA GLU A 242 4.77 15.84 -27.43
C GLU A 242 5.40 14.60 -28.10
N ASP A 243 5.66 13.55 -27.31
CA ASP A 243 6.39 12.36 -27.75
C ASP A 243 5.46 11.22 -28.26
N ASN A 244 4.14 11.45 -28.27
CA ASN A 244 3.12 10.43 -28.56
C ASN A 244 3.30 9.13 -27.73
N PHE A 245 3.65 9.28 -26.44
CA PHE A 245 4.00 8.14 -25.58
C PHE A 245 2.75 7.45 -24.99
N ILE A 246 1.82 8.23 -24.43
CA ILE A 246 0.52 7.78 -23.88
C ILE A 246 -0.60 8.62 -24.49
N SER A 247 -1.73 7.96 -24.76
CA SER A 247 -3.00 8.60 -25.08
C SER A 247 -3.99 8.39 -23.94
N VAL A 248 -4.46 9.49 -23.37
CA VAL A 248 -5.44 9.51 -22.27
C VAL A 248 -6.79 9.99 -22.79
N ALA A 249 -7.88 9.38 -22.32
CA ALA A 249 -9.22 9.90 -22.51
C ALA A 249 -10.07 9.80 -21.24
N TYR A 250 -10.67 10.92 -20.86
CA TYR A 250 -11.56 11.01 -19.71
C TYR A 250 -13.04 10.97 -20.08
N ASP A 251 -13.35 11.31 -21.33
CA ASP A 251 -14.71 11.36 -21.86
C ASP A 251 -14.77 11.00 -23.35
N ASN A 252 -15.98 11.06 -23.89
CA ASN A 252 -16.25 10.78 -25.30
C ASN A 252 -15.61 11.80 -26.25
N THR A 253 -15.38 13.04 -25.79
CA THR A 253 -14.76 14.09 -26.61
C THR A 253 -13.27 13.81 -26.80
N ASP A 254 -12.58 13.37 -25.75
CA ASP A 254 -11.19 12.92 -25.83
C ASP A 254 -11.07 11.66 -26.69
N MET A 255 -11.99 10.71 -26.54
CA MET A 255 -12.05 9.53 -27.40
C MET A 255 -12.24 9.91 -28.87
N ALA A 256 -13.05 10.92 -29.18
CA ALA A 256 -13.22 11.41 -30.55
C ALA A 256 -11.92 12.06 -31.08
N ARG A 257 -11.19 12.80 -30.25
CA ARG A 257 -9.88 13.40 -30.62
C ARG A 257 -8.83 12.34 -30.96
N LEU A 258 -8.85 11.20 -30.27
CA LEU A 258 -7.95 10.07 -30.58
C LEU A 258 -8.21 9.45 -31.96
N ARG A 259 -9.44 9.57 -32.51
CA ARG A 259 -9.76 9.10 -33.87
C ARG A 259 -9.09 9.91 -34.97
N GLY A 260 -8.87 11.20 -34.73
CA GLY A 260 -8.28 12.14 -35.70
C GLY A 260 -6.75 12.21 -35.67
N ARG A 261 -6.07 11.40 -34.83
CA ARG A 261 -4.61 11.45 -34.72
C ARG A 261 -3.93 10.84 -35.94
N LYS A 262 -2.87 11.53 -36.40
CA LYS A 262 -1.99 11.09 -37.49
C LYS A 262 -1.10 9.90 -37.10
N TYR A 263 -0.81 9.76 -35.80
CA TYR A 263 0.10 8.75 -35.26
C TYR A 263 -0.65 7.61 -34.58
N GLU A 264 -0.07 6.42 -34.64
CA GLU A 264 -0.61 5.22 -34.00
C GLU A 264 -0.57 5.34 -32.47
N VAL A 265 -1.64 4.87 -31.82
CA VAL A 265 -1.73 4.83 -30.35
C VAL A 265 -1.03 3.57 -29.85
N ARG A 266 0.04 3.73 -29.07
CA ARG A 266 0.79 2.60 -28.47
C ARG A 266 0.34 2.25 -27.06
N ARG A 267 -0.06 3.25 -26.28
CA ARG A 267 -0.58 3.11 -24.91
C ARG A 267 -1.86 3.91 -24.80
N LEU A 268 -2.93 3.26 -24.38
CA LEU A 268 -4.24 3.85 -24.24
C LEU A 268 -4.71 3.71 -22.80
N PHE A 269 -5.06 4.84 -22.20
CA PHE A 269 -5.62 4.91 -20.87
C PHE A 269 -7.00 5.56 -20.91
N LEU A 270 -7.98 4.87 -20.33
CA LEU A 270 -9.36 5.35 -20.23
C LEU A 270 -9.75 5.51 -18.77
N ASN A 271 -10.29 6.68 -18.42
CA ASN A 271 -10.90 6.91 -17.13
C ASN A 271 -12.24 7.64 -17.29
N MET A 272 -13.34 6.90 -17.41
CA MET A 272 -14.66 7.46 -17.70
C MET A 272 -15.63 7.26 -16.54
N GLY A 273 -16.41 8.31 -16.22
CA GLY A 273 -17.49 8.24 -15.23
C GLY A 273 -18.73 7.49 -15.73
N ALA A 274 -19.65 7.18 -14.82
CA ALA A 274 -20.86 6.38 -15.09
C ALA A 274 -21.74 6.93 -16.23
N ALA A 275 -21.80 8.25 -16.42
CA ALA A 275 -22.60 8.90 -17.47
C ALA A 275 -22.00 8.79 -18.89
N GLY A 276 -20.85 8.12 -19.06
CA GLY A 276 -20.06 8.15 -20.29
C GLY A 276 -20.49 7.25 -21.46
N ALA A 277 -21.60 6.50 -21.41
CA ALA A 277 -21.86 5.46 -22.41
C ALA A 277 -22.63 5.92 -23.67
N THR A 278 -22.03 5.74 -24.85
CA THR A 278 -22.52 4.80 -25.90
C THR A 278 -21.51 4.61 -27.03
N SER A 279 -21.54 3.40 -27.60
CA SER A 279 -20.69 2.85 -28.65
C SER A 279 -20.53 3.76 -29.88
N GLY A 280 -19.29 4.09 -30.22
CA GLY A 280 -18.91 4.59 -31.54
C GLY A 280 -17.82 3.71 -32.14
N THR A 281 -17.95 3.34 -33.42
CA THR A 281 -17.01 2.49 -34.18
C THR A 281 -15.56 2.90 -33.97
N ILE A 282 -14.69 1.94 -33.67
CA ILE A 282 -13.27 2.18 -33.36
C ILE A 282 -12.46 2.47 -34.62
N ALA A 283 -11.59 3.46 -34.51
CA ALA A 283 -10.62 3.80 -35.55
C ALA A 283 -9.53 2.72 -35.66
N THR A 284 -9.08 2.45 -36.88
CA THR A 284 -7.95 1.56 -37.20
C THR A 284 -6.64 1.90 -36.46
N SER A 285 -6.54 3.12 -35.91
CA SER A 285 -5.42 3.64 -35.12
C SER A 285 -5.17 2.91 -33.78
N LEU A 286 -6.13 2.10 -33.28
CA LEU A 286 -5.99 1.35 -32.03
C LEU A 286 -5.46 -0.09 -32.19
N SER A 287 -5.27 -0.57 -33.42
CA SER A 287 -4.73 -1.93 -33.67
C SER A 287 -3.30 -2.12 -33.17
N GLN A 288 -2.58 -1.03 -32.93
CA GLN A 288 -1.17 -0.97 -32.56
C GLN A 288 -0.94 -0.75 -31.05
N VAL A 289 -2.03 -0.73 -30.28
CA VAL A 289 -2.01 -0.62 -28.82
C VAL A 289 -1.31 -1.84 -28.23
N ARG A 290 -0.32 -1.56 -27.40
CA ARG A 290 0.46 -2.54 -26.62
C ARG A 290 0.08 -2.52 -25.15
N SER A 291 -0.54 -1.44 -24.70
CA SER A 291 -0.89 -1.24 -23.31
C SER A 291 -2.24 -0.59 -23.21
N PHE A 292 -3.14 -1.22 -22.47
CA PHE A 292 -4.48 -0.71 -22.25
C PHE A 292 -4.79 -0.75 -20.77
N ALA A 293 -5.14 0.41 -20.23
CA ALA A 293 -5.60 0.51 -18.86
C ALA A 293 -6.93 1.24 -18.80
N ARG A 294 -7.87 0.68 -18.04
CA ARG A 294 -9.22 1.20 -17.85
C ARG A 294 -9.51 1.34 -16.38
N PHE A 295 -9.95 2.53 -16.00
CA PHE A 295 -10.40 2.87 -14.65
C PHE A 295 -11.74 3.63 -14.72
N GLY A 296 -12.34 3.83 -13.56
CA GLY A 296 -13.60 4.57 -13.42
C GLY A 296 -14.83 3.68 -13.45
N GLU A 297 -16.00 4.32 -13.33
CA GLU A 297 -17.29 3.67 -13.10
C GLU A 297 -18.04 3.28 -14.38
N SER A 298 -17.63 3.81 -15.55
CA SER A 298 -18.23 3.38 -16.82
C SER A 298 -18.12 1.87 -16.97
N GLU A 299 -19.03 1.22 -17.70
CA GLU A 299 -18.90 -0.18 -18.12
C GLU A 299 -18.32 -0.31 -19.55
N TYR A 300 -18.13 0.81 -20.27
CA TYR A 300 -17.68 0.78 -21.67
C TYR A 300 -16.35 0.04 -21.83
N MET A 301 -16.32 -0.94 -22.72
CA MET A 301 -15.09 -1.63 -23.14
C MET A 301 -14.95 -1.47 -24.65
N PRO A 302 -13.83 -0.94 -25.18
CA PRO A 302 -13.56 -1.07 -26.60
C PRO A 302 -13.37 -2.56 -26.94
N PRO A 303 -13.78 -3.09 -28.11
CA PRO A 303 -13.43 -4.43 -28.58
C PRO A 303 -11.92 -4.68 -28.54
N LEU A 304 -11.48 -5.28 -27.45
CA LEU A 304 -10.09 -5.60 -27.15
C LEU A 304 -9.51 -6.64 -28.12
N SER A 305 -10.37 -7.38 -28.84
CA SER A 305 -9.98 -8.24 -29.96
C SER A 305 -9.26 -7.49 -31.09
N LEU A 306 -9.38 -6.16 -31.17
CA LEU A 306 -8.63 -5.35 -32.11
C LEU A 306 -7.17 -5.12 -31.68
N PHE A 307 -6.82 -5.32 -30.41
CA PHE A 307 -5.51 -5.02 -29.84
C PHE A 307 -4.55 -6.20 -29.96
N LYS A 308 -4.20 -6.57 -31.20
CA LYS A 308 -3.39 -7.78 -31.50
C LYS A 308 -1.99 -7.80 -30.87
N TYR A 309 -1.48 -6.65 -30.45
CA TYR A 309 -0.14 -6.49 -29.85
C TYR A 309 -0.18 -6.17 -28.36
N LEU A 310 -1.32 -6.37 -27.69
CA LEU A 310 -1.48 -6.05 -26.28
C LEU A 310 -0.55 -6.91 -25.42
N ARG A 311 0.26 -6.24 -24.61
CA ARG A 311 1.20 -6.80 -23.63
C ARG A 311 0.75 -6.53 -22.20
N MET A 312 0.13 -5.39 -21.96
CA MET A 312 -0.37 -4.98 -20.65
C MET A 312 -1.86 -4.67 -20.74
N LEU A 313 -2.65 -5.32 -19.88
CA LEU A 313 -4.07 -5.06 -19.69
C LEU A 313 -4.36 -4.84 -18.20
N VAL A 314 -4.80 -3.64 -17.85
CA VAL A 314 -5.36 -3.32 -16.52
C VAL A 314 -6.81 -2.92 -16.70
N PHE A 315 -7.70 -3.59 -15.98
CA PHE A 315 -9.10 -3.27 -15.92
C PHE A 315 -9.50 -3.15 -14.47
N GLU A 316 -9.91 -1.96 -14.04
CA GLU A 316 -10.36 -1.75 -12.67
C GLU A 316 -11.68 -0.97 -12.65
N ILE A 317 -12.64 -1.51 -11.89
CA ILE A 317 -13.90 -0.87 -11.59
C ILE A 317 -14.00 -0.74 -10.08
N PRO A 318 -14.40 0.43 -9.54
CA PRO A 318 -14.63 0.62 -8.11
C PRO A 318 -15.69 -0.34 -7.55
N TRP A 319 -15.70 -0.52 -6.24
CA TRP A 319 -16.80 -1.24 -5.59
C TRP A 319 -18.13 -0.51 -5.79
N THR A 320 -19.14 -1.25 -6.26
CA THR A 320 -20.50 -0.75 -6.46
C THR A 320 -21.51 -1.59 -5.70
N LEU A 321 -22.65 -0.99 -5.33
CA LEU A 321 -23.80 -1.71 -4.76
C LEU A 321 -24.53 -2.56 -5.80
N ASP A 322 -24.38 -2.23 -7.09
CA ASP A 322 -24.89 -3.05 -8.18
C ASP A 322 -23.95 -4.23 -8.41
N THR A 323 -24.46 -5.44 -8.18
CA THR A 323 -23.72 -6.70 -8.29
C THR A 323 -24.18 -7.55 -9.48
N SER A 324 -24.98 -6.96 -10.39
CA SER A 324 -25.69 -7.73 -11.41
C SER A 324 -24.94 -7.89 -12.74
N SER A 325 -23.92 -7.08 -13.02
CA SER A 325 -23.19 -7.16 -14.30
C SER A 325 -22.05 -8.18 -14.27
N THR A 326 -21.95 -8.93 -15.37
CA THR A 326 -20.85 -9.85 -15.68
C THR A 326 -20.00 -9.25 -16.78
N PHE A 327 -18.68 -9.27 -16.63
CA PHE A 327 -17.74 -8.87 -17.66
C PHE A 327 -17.17 -10.09 -18.39
N ASP A 328 -17.39 -10.13 -19.70
CA ASP A 328 -16.86 -11.17 -20.58
C ASP A 328 -15.44 -10.82 -21.05
N PHE A 329 -14.51 -11.71 -20.73
CA PHE A 329 -13.10 -11.65 -21.12
C PHE A 329 -12.69 -12.79 -22.05
N ALA A 330 -13.63 -13.48 -22.73
CA ALA A 330 -13.35 -14.57 -23.65
C ALA A 330 -12.37 -14.20 -24.79
N PHE A 331 -12.29 -12.92 -25.15
CA PHE A 331 -11.32 -12.42 -26.15
C PHE A 331 -9.86 -12.56 -25.71
N LEU A 332 -9.57 -12.68 -24.40
CA LEU A 332 -8.21 -12.78 -23.87
C LEU A 332 -7.44 -13.93 -24.50
N GLY A 333 -8.11 -15.04 -24.83
CA GLY A 333 -7.49 -16.20 -25.49
C GLY A 333 -6.81 -15.89 -26.83
N GLN A 334 -7.07 -14.72 -27.43
CA GLN A 334 -6.48 -14.26 -28.69
C GLN A 334 -5.28 -13.31 -28.51
N LEU A 335 -4.97 -12.90 -27.28
CA LEU A 335 -3.94 -11.91 -26.97
C LEU A 335 -2.57 -12.54 -26.70
N PHE A 336 -1.99 -13.18 -27.70
CA PHE A 336 -0.76 -13.99 -27.55
C PHE A 336 0.48 -13.22 -27.04
N GLN A 337 0.50 -11.88 -27.13
CA GLN A 337 1.59 -11.05 -26.64
C GLN A 337 1.41 -10.58 -25.19
N LEU A 338 0.28 -10.92 -24.56
CA LEU A 338 -0.05 -10.47 -23.21
C LEU A 338 0.97 -11.00 -22.21
N ARG A 339 1.53 -10.10 -21.42
CA ARG A 339 2.50 -10.37 -20.34
C ARG A 339 1.94 -10.04 -18.97
N TYR A 340 1.09 -9.03 -18.89
CA TYR A 340 0.49 -8.57 -17.65
C TYR A 340 -1.01 -8.44 -17.81
N LEU A 341 -1.76 -9.11 -16.94
CA LEU A 341 -3.22 -9.03 -16.85
C LEU A 341 -3.63 -8.76 -15.41
N LYS A 342 -4.30 -7.62 -15.18
CA LYS A 342 -4.99 -7.31 -13.93
C LYS A 342 -6.44 -6.98 -14.21
N VAL A 343 -7.35 -7.69 -13.57
CA VAL A 343 -8.78 -7.42 -13.63
C VAL A 343 -9.33 -7.32 -12.21
N SER A 344 -9.75 -6.11 -11.82
CA SER A 344 -10.33 -5.81 -10.52
C SER A 344 -11.75 -5.27 -10.70
N ALA A 345 -12.74 -6.10 -10.40
CA ALA A 345 -14.16 -5.77 -10.45
C ALA A 345 -14.86 -6.38 -9.23
N PRO A 346 -14.59 -5.85 -8.02
CA PRO A 346 -14.91 -6.51 -6.75
C PRO A 346 -16.40 -6.83 -6.55
N SER A 347 -17.31 -6.12 -7.21
CA SER A 347 -18.76 -6.34 -7.14
C SER A 347 -19.33 -7.18 -8.29
N ASN A 348 -18.52 -7.52 -9.29
CA ASN A 348 -18.99 -8.04 -10.58
C ASN A 348 -18.43 -9.43 -10.87
N ARG A 349 -19.14 -10.22 -11.67
CA ARG A 349 -18.62 -11.51 -12.13
C ARG A 349 -17.68 -11.32 -13.32
N ILE A 350 -16.69 -12.20 -13.44
CA ILE A 350 -15.75 -12.23 -14.56
C ILE A 350 -15.85 -13.60 -15.24
N GLU A 351 -16.02 -13.59 -16.56
CA GLU A 351 -15.94 -14.78 -17.40
C GLU A 351 -14.61 -14.78 -18.15
N LEU A 352 -13.74 -15.73 -17.84
CA LEU A 352 -12.47 -15.94 -18.52
C LEU A 352 -12.63 -16.82 -19.77
N PRO A 353 -11.71 -16.76 -20.74
CA PRO A 353 -11.74 -17.67 -21.88
C PRO A 353 -11.61 -19.13 -21.42
N ALA A 354 -12.23 -20.07 -22.14
CA ALA A 354 -12.16 -21.49 -21.81
C ALA A 354 -10.72 -22.08 -21.84
N GLU A 355 -9.82 -21.46 -22.62
CA GLU A 355 -8.41 -21.83 -22.70
C GLU A 355 -7.52 -20.59 -22.59
N MET A 356 -6.46 -20.69 -21.78
CA MET A 356 -5.43 -19.66 -21.62
C MET A 356 -4.02 -20.12 -22.00
N LYS A 357 -3.80 -21.40 -22.33
CA LYS A 357 -2.49 -21.97 -22.70
C LYS A 357 -1.79 -21.25 -23.87
N GLY A 358 -2.56 -20.56 -24.71
CA GLY A 358 -2.04 -19.74 -25.82
C GLY A 358 -1.28 -18.48 -25.36
N LEU A 359 -1.48 -18.04 -24.12
CA LEU A 359 -0.85 -16.84 -23.54
C LEU A 359 0.58 -17.12 -23.07
N ILE A 360 1.42 -17.65 -23.96
CA ILE A 360 2.77 -18.15 -23.65
C ILE A 360 3.73 -17.10 -23.07
N HIS A 361 3.39 -15.82 -23.19
CA HIS A 361 4.16 -14.69 -22.67
C HIS A 361 3.62 -14.13 -21.35
N LEU A 362 2.51 -14.67 -20.82
CA LEU A 362 1.90 -14.17 -19.60
C LEU A 362 2.81 -14.42 -18.40
N GLU A 363 3.17 -13.35 -17.71
CA GLU A 363 4.03 -13.32 -16.53
C GLU A 363 3.22 -13.01 -15.27
N THR A 364 2.23 -12.11 -15.36
CA THR A 364 1.36 -11.74 -14.22
C THR A 364 -0.11 -11.95 -14.56
N LEU A 365 -0.81 -12.68 -13.69
CA LEU A 365 -2.25 -12.85 -13.71
C LEU A 365 -2.83 -12.45 -12.34
N GLU A 366 -3.57 -11.35 -12.31
CA GLU A 366 -4.25 -10.86 -11.11
C GLU A 366 -5.75 -10.69 -11.39
N ILE A 367 -6.58 -11.40 -10.63
CA ILE A 367 -8.03 -11.34 -10.76
C ILE A 367 -8.63 -11.09 -9.38
N LEU A 368 -9.46 -10.05 -9.31
CA LEU A 368 -10.30 -9.75 -8.17
C LEU A 368 -11.72 -9.50 -8.68
N CYS A 369 -12.68 -10.28 -8.20
CA CYS A 369 -14.07 -10.16 -8.64
C CYS A 369 -15.08 -10.59 -7.58
N GLY A 370 -16.33 -10.19 -7.82
CA GLY A 370 -17.49 -10.63 -7.07
C GLY A 370 -17.92 -12.04 -7.48
N GLY A 371 -17.75 -13.00 -6.57
CA GLY A 371 -18.08 -14.41 -6.80
C GLY A 371 -16.99 -15.20 -7.54
N PRO A 372 -17.10 -16.54 -7.59
CA PRO A 372 -16.04 -17.42 -8.11
C PRO A 372 -16.00 -17.43 -9.65
N PRO A 373 -14.94 -16.90 -10.30
CA PRO A 373 -14.73 -17.13 -11.73
C PRO A 373 -14.28 -18.57 -11.97
N SER A 374 -14.62 -19.13 -13.13
CA SER A 374 -14.01 -20.36 -13.60
C SER A 374 -12.60 -20.04 -14.11
N ILE A 375 -11.57 -20.39 -13.33
CA ILE A 375 -10.19 -20.30 -13.78
C ILE A 375 -9.90 -21.48 -14.72
N PRO A 376 -9.41 -21.23 -15.95
CA PRO A 376 -9.10 -22.30 -16.89
C PRO A 376 -8.03 -23.23 -16.36
N SER A 377 -8.25 -24.55 -16.44
CA SER A 377 -7.32 -25.54 -15.89
C SER A 377 -5.97 -25.57 -16.62
N ASP A 378 -5.91 -25.04 -17.85
CA ASP A 378 -4.73 -25.02 -18.69
C ASP A 378 -3.73 -23.90 -18.35
N ILE A 379 -4.04 -23.01 -17.38
CA ILE A 379 -3.09 -22.01 -16.89
C ILE A 379 -1.82 -22.65 -16.30
N ILE A 380 -1.91 -23.92 -15.88
CA ILE A 380 -0.78 -24.69 -15.35
C ILE A 380 0.33 -24.94 -16.39
N HIS A 381 0.02 -24.73 -17.67
CA HIS A 381 0.95 -24.91 -18.79
C HIS A 381 1.61 -23.60 -19.23
N LEU A 382 1.33 -22.47 -18.56
CA LEU A 382 1.92 -21.18 -18.89
C LEU A 382 3.41 -21.14 -18.49
N PRO A 383 4.35 -21.07 -19.45
CA PRO A 383 5.77 -21.28 -19.16
C PRO A 383 6.42 -20.10 -18.42
N ARG A 384 5.82 -18.91 -18.48
CA ARG A 384 6.40 -17.67 -17.93
C ARG A 384 5.64 -17.09 -16.74
N LEU A 385 4.54 -17.72 -16.32
CA LEU A 385 3.69 -17.21 -15.24
C LEU A 385 4.49 -17.16 -13.93
N SER A 386 4.86 -15.95 -13.52
CA SER A 386 5.68 -15.68 -12.34
C SER A 386 4.86 -15.18 -11.17
N CYS A 387 3.70 -14.56 -11.43
CA CYS A 387 2.87 -13.94 -10.43
C CYS A 387 1.40 -14.31 -10.63
N LEU A 388 0.79 -14.94 -9.62
CA LEU A 388 -0.60 -15.38 -9.65
C LEU A 388 -1.34 -14.90 -8.41
N PHE A 389 -2.36 -14.06 -8.61
CA PHE A 389 -3.32 -13.66 -7.59
C PHE A 389 -4.70 -14.20 -7.97
N LEU A 390 -5.20 -15.15 -7.18
CA LEU A 390 -6.51 -15.74 -7.37
C LEU A 390 -7.56 -15.00 -6.52
N PRO A 391 -8.79 -14.83 -7.04
CA PRO A 391 -9.86 -14.19 -6.29
C PRO A 391 -10.41 -15.11 -5.21
N LEU A 392 -11.31 -14.55 -4.38
CA LEU A 392 -12.04 -15.30 -3.36
C LEU A 392 -12.88 -16.42 -4.00
N TYR A 393 -13.09 -17.51 -3.25
CA TYR A 393 -13.97 -18.63 -3.61
C TYR A 393 -13.51 -19.49 -4.81
N VAL A 394 -12.27 -19.35 -5.25
CA VAL A 394 -11.73 -20.15 -6.38
C VAL A 394 -10.77 -21.21 -5.87
N GLU A 395 -11.08 -22.46 -6.16
CA GLU A 395 -10.12 -23.55 -6.02
C GLU A 395 -9.03 -23.43 -7.09
N PRO A 396 -7.73 -23.46 -6.70
CA PRO A 396 -6.64 -23.52 -7.65
C PRO A 396 -6.78 -24.72 -8.60
N PRO A 397 -6.38 -24.60 -9.87
CA PRO A 397 -6.48 -25.70 -10.81
C PRO A 397 -5.58 -26.86 -10.38
N LYS A 398 -6.07 -28.09 -10.57
CA LYS A 398 -5.30 -29.31 -10.26
C LYS A 398 -3.96 -29.31 -11.03
N GLY A 399 -2.88 -29.64 -10.33
CA GLY A 399 -1.55 -29.69 -10.94
C GLY A 399 -0.88 -28.32 -11.08
N PHE A 400 -1.31 -27.29 -10.33
CA PHE A 400 -0.66 -25.98 -10.35
C PHE A 400 0.79 -26.03 -9.86
N GLY A 401 1.18 -27.09 -9.13
CA GLY A 401 2.57 -27.39 -8.79
C GLY A 401 3.50 -27.57 -10.01
N ASN A 402 2.94 -27.67 -11.21
CA ASN A 402 3.68 -27.70 -12.47
C ASN A 402 4.15 -26.31 -12.94
N ILE A 403 3.65 -25.22 -12.38
CA ILE A 403 4.03 -23.85 -12.75
C ILE A 403 5.37 -23.49 -12.08
N LYS A 404 6.47 -24.10 -12.57
CA LYS A 404 7.80 -23.95 -11.97
C LYS A 404 8.39 -22.54 -12.09
N SER A 405 7.79 -21.68 -12.91
CA SER A 405 8.14 -20.27 -13.09
C SER A 405 7.57 -19.34 -12.00
N LEU A 406 6.68 -19.85 -11.14
CA LEU A 406 5.97 -19.03 -10.15
C LEU A 406 6.90 -18.55 -9.02
N HIS A 407 6.90 -17.25 -8.80
CA HIS A 407 7.64 -16.54 -7.73
C HIS A 407 6.70 -15.94 -6.69
N THR A 408 5.49 -15.55 -7.08
CA THR A 408 4.48 -14.98 -6.19
C THR A 408 3.15 -15.71 -6.36
N LEU A 409 2.61 -16.19 -5.24
CA LEU A 409 1.29 -16.82 -5.16
C LEU A 409 0.48 -16.15 -4.07
N SER A 410 -0.66 -15.60 -4.44
CA SER A 410 -1.72 -15.20 -3.51
C SER A 410 -2.98 -15.97 -3.83
N CYS A 411 -3.51 -16.67 -2.83
CA CYS A 411 -4.69 -17.49 -2.98
C CYS A 411 -5.57 -17.40 -1.74
N VAL A 412 -6.88 -17.36 -1.96
CA VAL A 412 -7.87 -17.48 -0.89
C VAL A 412 -8.64 -18.78 -1.07
N VAL A 413 -8.40 -19.72 -0.16
CA VAL A 413 -9.07 -21.02 -0.15
C VAL A 413 -10.22 -20.95 0.85
N GLU A 414 -11.42 -21.10 0.31
CA GLU A 414 -12.66 -21.25 1.06
C GLU A 414 -13.04 -22.73 1.14
N GLY A 415 -13.42 -23.23 2.32
CA GLY A 415 -13.88 -24.62 2.47
C GLY A 415 -12.76 -25.62 2.77
N LYS A 416 -12.85 -26.85 2.24
CA LYS A 416 -11.93 -27.95 2.57
C LYS A 416 -10.62 -27.82 1.79
N ILE A 417 -9.50 -27.79 2.50
CA ILE A 417 -8.17 -27.85 1.89
C ILE A 417 -7.94 -29.26 1.35
N LEU A 418 -7.77 -29.39 0.05
CA LEU A 418 -7.47 -30.67 -0.61
C LEU A 418 -6.00 -31.06 -0.37
N PRO A 419 -5.67 -32.32 -0.02
CA PRO A 419 -4.29 -32.78 0.13
C PRO A 419 -3.45 -32.57 -1.13
N GLU A 420 -4.07 -32.67 -2.32
CA GLU A 420 -3.41 -32.41 -3.59
C GLU A 420 -2.93 -30.95 -3.70
N PHE A 421 -3.71 -29.99 -3.16
CA PHE A 421 -3.33 -28.58 -3.18
C PHE A 421 -2.05 -28.34 -2.38
N ILE A 422 -1.97 -28.93 -1.18
CA ILE A 422 -0.80 -28.81 -0.32
C ILE A 422 0.43 -29.45 -0.99
N LYS A 423 0.26 -30.62 -1.58
CA LYS A 423 1.34 -31.31 -2.30
C LYS A 423 1.85 -30.45 -3.46
N ASP A 424 0.95 -29.93 -4.28
CA ASP A 424 1.28 -29.05 -5.41
C ASP A 424 1.99 -27.77 -4.95
N LEU A 425 1.60 -27.20 -3.81
CA LEU A 425 2.28 -26.05 -3.21
C LEU A 425 3.76 -26.37 -2.91
N GLY A 426 4.05 -27.54 -2.33
CA GLY A 426 5.41 -27.98 -2.02
C GLY A 426 6.29 -28.22 -3.26
N GLU A 427 5.69 -28.30 -4.44
CA GLU A 427 6.39 -28.46 -5.72
C GLU A 427 6.85 -27.12 -6.32
N LEU A 428 6.37 -25.98 -5.80
CA LEU A 428 6.70 -24.63 -6.27
C LEU A 428 8.00 -24.08 -5.65
N THR A 429 9.11 -24.78 -5.83
CA THR A 429 10.39 -24.48 -5.15
C THR A 429 11.06 -23.15 -5.54
N ASN A 430 10.56 -22.45 -6.56
CA ASN A 430 11.01 -21.09 -6.94
C ASN A 430 10.22 -19.96 -6.26
N LEU A 431 9.21 -20.29 -5.45
CA LEU A 431 8.35 -19.33 -4.79
C LEU A 431 9.14 -18.46 -3.80
N ARG A 432 8.97 -17.15 -3.91
CA ARG A 432 9.56 -16.12 -3.04
C ARG A 432 8.51 -15.50 -2.11
N ILE A 433 7.26 -15.37 -2.59
CA ILE A 433 6.16 -14.78 -1.84
C ILE A 433 4.98 -15.75 -1.85
N LEU A 434 4.53 -16.15 -0.67
CA LEU A 434 3.34 -16.96 -0.46
C LEU A 434 2.35 -16.22 0.44
N MET A 435 1.16 -15.95 -0.09
CA MET A 435 0.04 -15.40 0.65
C MET A 435 -1.13 -16.38 0.59
N LEU A 436 -1.50 -16.96 1.72
CA LEU A 436 -2.65 -17.86 1.82
C LEU A 436 -3.66 -17.31 2.83
N GLN A 437 -4.86 -17.04 2.32
CA GLN A 437 -6.02 -16.77 3.14
C GLN A 437 -6.86 -18.05 3.22
N LEU A 438 -7.13 -18.54 4.41
CA LEU A 438 -7.86 -19.79 4.63
C LEU A 438 -9.14 -19.49 5.43
N SER A 439 -10.30 -19.57 4.77
CA SER A 439 -11.61 -19.45 5.42
C SER A 439 -12.24 -20.84 5.62
N ALA A 440 -12.01 -21.39 6.81
CA ALA A 440 -12.60 -22.67 7.22
C ALA A 440 -14.07 -22.48 7.61
N LEU A 441 -14.97 -22.36 6.63
CA LEU A 441 -16.41 -22.42 6.92
C LEU A 441 -16.83 -23.85 7.35
N ASP A 442 -16.17 -24.89 6.83
CA ASP A 442 -16.51 -26.31 7.07
C ASP A 442 -15.29 -27.25 7.17
N CYS A 443 -14.22 -26.83 7.87
CA CYS A 443 -13.02 -27.67 8.05
C CYS A 443 -12.86 -28.16 9.51
N PRO A 444 -13.51 -29.28 9.89
CA PRO A 444 -13.06 -30.11 11.03
C PRO A 444 -11.73 -30.84 10.73
N ASP A 445 -11.35 -30.94 9.44
CA ASP A 445 -10.40 -31.96 8.97
C ASP A 445 -8.94 -31.51 8.85
N MET A 446 -8.60 -30.21 9.01
CA MET A 446 -7.19 -29.83 9.11
C MET A 446 -6.57 -30.49 10.34
N VAL A 447 -7.37 -30.79 11.37
CA VAL A 447 -7.04 -31.53 12.60
C VAL A 447 -6.68 -33.00 12.35
N THR A 448 -6.87 -33.55 11.14
CA THR A 448 -6.24 -34.84 10.80
C THR A 448 -4.74 -34.62 10.63
N SER A 449 -3.92 -35.23 11.50
CA SER A 449 -2.45 -35.04 11.55
C SER A 449 -1.76 -35.08 10.18
N GLY A 450 -2.26 -35.91 9.24
CA GLY A 450 -1.70 -36.05 7.90
C GLY A 450 -1.76 -34.80 7.00
N ILE A 451 -2.79 -33.95 7.10
CA ILE A 451 -2.91 -32.72 6.28
C ILE A 451 -1.94 -31.65 6.81
N GLY A 452 -1.86 -31.51 8.13
CA GLY A 452 -0.92 -30.63 8.80
C GLY A 452 0.54 -30.98 8.52
N ASP A 453 0.88 -32.26 8.69
CA ASP A 453 2.24 -32.76 8.40
C ASP A 453 2.62 -32.56 6.94
N ALA A 454 1.67 -32.77 6.01
CA ALA A 454 1.88 -32.49 4.59
C ALA A 454 2.09 -30.99 4.32
N PHE A 455 1.37 -30.11 5.02
CA PHE A 455 1.52 -28.66 4.89
C PHE A 455 2.89 -28.21 5.36
N VAL A 456 3.27 -28.62 6.56
CA VAL A 456 4.60 -28.40 7.14
C VAL A 456 5.71 -28.89 6.21
N SER A 457 5.60 -30.13 5.74
CA SER A 457 6.57 -30.70 4.80
C SER A 457 6.66 -29.92 3.49
N SER A 458 5.52 -29.43 2.99
CA SER A 458 5.47 -28.67 1.73
C SER A 458 6.08 -27.29 1.88
N ILE A 459 5.80 -26.56 2.96
CA ILE A 459 6.44 -25.28 3.27
C ILE A 459 7.96 -25.46 3.46
N GLY A 460 8.39 -26.54 4.12
CA GLY A 460 9.81 -26.86 4.31
C GLY A 460 10.60 -27.05 3.01
N LYS A 461 9.95 -27.37 1.88
CA LYS A 461 10.59 -27.47 0.55
C LYS A 461 10.82 -26.11 -0.12
N LEU A 462 10.17 -25.05 0.35
CA LEU A 462 10.19 -23.72 -0.28
C LEU A 462 11.42 -22.92 0.14
N HIS A 463 12.62 -23.42 -0.14
CA HIS A 463 13.88 -22.85 0.36
C HIS A 463 14.21 -21.42 -0.12
N LYS A 464 13.53 -20.94 -1.18
CA LYS A 464 13.69 -19.57 -1.72
C LYS A 464 12.65 -18.58 -1.18
N LEU A 465 11.77 -19.01 -0.27
CA LEU A 465 10.70 -18.20 0.28
C LEU A 465 11.28 -17.06 1.13
N LYS A 466 10.83 -15.83 0.85
CA LYS A 466 11.19 -14.60 1.54
C LYS A 466 10.01 -14.05 2.36
N THR A 467 8.80 -14.13 1.82
CA THR A 467 7.59 -13.66 2.50
C THR A 467 6.60 -14.80 2.64
N LEU A 468 6.18 -15.07 3.88
CA LEU A 468 5.13 -16.02 4.22
C LEU A 468 4.02 -15.31 4.98
N ILE A 469 2.87 -15.15 4.33
CA ILE A 469 1.65 -14.63 4.95
C ILE A 469 0.62 -15.74 4.97
N LEU A 470 0.26 -16.21 6.17
CA LEU A 470 -0.83 -17.13 6.40
C LEU A 470 -1.88 -16.43 7.25
N ASN A 471 -3.10 -16.36 6.75
CA ASN A 471 -4.21 -15.73 7.45
C ASN A 471 -5.38 -16.70 7.56
N PHE A 472 -5.63 -17.16 8.77
CA PHE A 472 -6.70 -18.08 9.12
C PHE A 472 -7.86 -17.31 9.75
N ARG A 473 -9.09 -17.70 9.43
CA ARG A 473 -10.22 -17.29 10.28
C ARG A 473 -10.14 -18.07 11.60
N PRO A 474 -10.21 -17.39 12.76
CA PRO A 474 -10.05 -18.02 14.06
C PRO A 474 -11.13 -19.06 14.34
N ARG A 475 -10.74 -20.19 14.96
CA ARG A 475 -11.64 -21.17 15.58
C ARG A 475 -10.97 -21.80 16.80
N GLU A 476 -11.77 -22.32 17.72
CA GLU A 476 -11.39 -22.75 19.07
C GLU A 476 -10.36 -23.90 19.15
N HIS A 477 -10.05 -24.62 18.05
CA HIS A 477 -9.28 -25.87 18.11
C HIS A 477 -8.39 -26.15 16.88
N CYS A 478 -7.64 -25.16 16.37
CA CYS A 478 -6.50 -25.48 15.49
C CYS A 478 -5.29 -25.81 16.37
N GLU A 479 -5.10 -27.09 16.69
CA GLU A 479 -3.87 -27.54 17.34
C GLU A 479 -2.65 -27.25 16.44
N ASP A 480 -1.55 -26.90 17.10
CA ASP A 480 -0.32 -26.26 16.65
C ASP A 480 0.47 -26.99 15.52
N GLN A 481 -0.07 -27.16 14.32
CA GLN A 481 0.62 -27.92 13.25
C GLN A 481 1.90 -27.23 12.74
N ILE A 482 1.92 -25.90 12.61
CA ILE A 482 3.14 -25.16 12.22
C ILE A 482 4.20 -25.18 13.32
N TYR A 483 3.84 -25.51 14.56
CA TYR A 483 4.79 -25.57 15.66
C TYR A 483 5.84 -26.68 15.49
N SER A 484 5.51 -27.75 14.76
CA SER A 484 6.40 -28.86 14.45
C SER A 484 7.20 -28.70 13.15
N LEU A 485 7.29 -27.48 12.57
CA LEU A 485 8.01 -27.24 11.32
C LEU A 485 9.47 -27.68 11.38
N VAL A 486 9.78 -28.83 10.77
CA VAL A 486 11.13 -29.37 10.65
C VAL A 486 11.79 -28.77 9.40
N ASN A 487 12.82 -27.93 9.58
CA ASN A 487 13.53 -27.17 8.55
C ASN A 487 12.72 -26.00 7.95
N PRO A 488 12.53 -24.90 8.68
CA PRO A 488 11.89 -23.72 8.13
C PRO A 488 12.72 -23.12 6.97
N PRO A 489 12.09 -22.45 5.99
CA PRO A 489 12.82 -21.68 5.00
C PRO A 489 13.65 -20.55 5.64
N LEU A 490 14.97 -20.73 5.69
CA LEU A 490 15.87 -19.83 6.44
C LEU A 490 16.06 -18.45 5.80
N CYS A 491 15.62 -18.27 4.55
CA CYS A 491 15.68 -17.00 3.82
C CYS A 491 14.45 -16.10 4.05
N ILE A 492 13.53 -16.49 4.95
CA ILE A 492 12.36 -15.67 5.26
C ILE A 492 12.80 -14.33 5.85
N GLU A 493 12.34 -13.25 5.21
CA GLU A 493 12.50 -11.86 5.61
C GLU A 493 11.21 -11.34 6.27
N GLU A 494 10.04 -11.88 5.90
CA GLU A 494 8.73 -11.45 6.40
C GLU A 494 7.84 -12.65 6.75
N LEU A 495 7.34 -12.69 7.99
CA LEU A 495 6.50 -13.78 8.50
C LEU A 495 5.25 -13.23 9.17
N HIS A 496 4.08 -13.53 8.61
CA HIS A 496 2.79 -13.17 9.20
C HIS A 496 1.95 -14.43 9.38
N LEU A 497 1.75 -14.85 10.62
CA LEU A 497 0.91 -16.00 10.98
C LEU A 497 -0.31 -15.48 11.76
N ILE A 498 -1.32 -15.05 11.00
CA ILE A 498 -2.50 -14.35 11.52
C ILE A 498 -3.63 -15.36 11.68
N GLY A 499 -4.32 -15.29 12.81
CA GLY A 499 -5.46 -16.17 13.11
C GLY A 499 -5.08 -17.59 13.51
N LEU A 500 -3.79 -17.91 13.57
CA LEU A 500 -3.25 -19.09 14.23
C LEU A 500 -2.90 -18.73 15.67
N MET A 501 -3.48 -19.44 16.64
CA MET A 501 -3.21 -19.26 18.05
C MET A 501 -2.12 -20.22 18.50
N PHE A 502 -0.92 -19.71 18.74
CA PHE A 502 0.18 -20.53 19.26
C PHE A 502 0.19 -20.52 20.78
N LYS A 503 0.29 -21.68 21.43
CA LYS A 503 0.47 -21.71 22.91
C LYS A 503 1.73 -21.01 23.37
N ARG A 504 2.80 -21.14 22.59
CA ARG A 504 4.15 -20.61 22.85
C ARG A 504 4.78 -20.18 21.53
N VAL A 505 5.78 -19.30 21.56
CA VAL A 505 6.52 -18.96 20.33
C VAL A 505 7.23 -20.20 19.78
N PRO A 506 7.03 -20.57 18.48
CA PRO A 506 7.72 -21.71 17.89
C PRO A 506 9.24 -21.56 17.87
N GLN A 507 9.97 -22.60 18.30
CA GLN A 507 11.44 -22.55 18.47
C GLN A 507 12.21 -22.33 17.15
N TRP A 508 11.69 -22.87 16.04
CA TRP A 508 12.31 -22.74 14.72
C TRP A 508 12.38 -21.29 14.23
N ILE A 509 11.62 -20.36 14.83
CA ILE A 509 11.71 -18.93 14.53
C ILE A 509 13.08 -18.38 14.93
N GLY A 510 13.71 -18.93 15.97
CA GLY A 510 15.05 -18.52 16.41
C GLY A 510 16.15 -18.72 15.37
N ASP A 511 15.92 -19.61 14.39
CA ASP A 511 16.87 -19.91 13.31
C ASP A 511 16.71 -18.97 12.10
N LEU A 512 15.67 -18.12 12.07
CA LEU A 512 15.38 -17.21 10.96
C LEU A 512 16.19 -15.91 11.02
N HIS A 513 17.51 -16.00 10.81
CA HIS A 513 18.41 -14.85 10.92
C HIS A 513 18.15 -13.71 9.91
N CYS A 514 17.45 -14.00 8.81
CA CYS A 514 17.04 -13.00 7.81
C CYS A 514 15.73 -12.29 8.16
N LEU A 515 15.02 -12.72 9.20
CA LEU A 515 13.68 -12.21 9.54
C LEU A 515 13.75 -10.74 9.96
N ARG A 516 13.06 -9.89 9.21
CA ARG A 516 12.94 -8.44 9.41
C ARG A 516 11.61 -8.04 10.02
N ILE A 517 10.54 -8.71 9.62
CA ILE A 517 9.17 -8.38 10.00
C ILE A 517 8.47 -9.65 10.47
N MET A 518 7.87 -9.59 11.66
CA MET A 518 7.12 -10.72 12.20
C MET A 518 5.79 -10.30 12.82
N SER A 519 4.72 -11.05 12.52
CA SER A 519 3.42 -10.94 13.18
C SER A 519 2.90 -12.31 13.61
N LEU A 520 2.57 -12.48 14.89
CA LEU A 520 2.07 -13.75 15.47
C LEU A 520 0.86 -13.50 16.39
N CYS A 521 -0.02 -14.50 16.52
CA CYS A 521 -0.94 -14.58 17.66
C CYS A 521 -0.49 -15.68 18.62
N ILE A 522 -0.34 -15.34 19.89
CA ILE A 522 0.09 -16.26 20.94
C ILE A 522 -0.93 -16.27 22.08
N ASP A 523 -1.01 -17.39 22.77
CA ASP A 523 -1.89 -17.56 23.92
C ASP A 523 -1.38 -16.75 25.11
N GLN A 524 -0.14 -17.02 25.54
CA GLN A 524 0.53 -16.32 26.63
C GLN A 524 1.96 -15.97 26.21
N LEU A 525 2.50 -14.89 26.75
CA LEU A 525 3.87 -14.45 26.50
C LEU A 525 4.77 -14.82 27.68
N PHE A 526 5.80 -15.64 27.44
CA PHE A 526 6.78 -16.02 28.46
C PHE A 526 8.17 -15.43 28.19
N THR A 527 8.91 -15.15 29.26
CA THR A 527 10.28 -14.59 29.20
C THR A 527 11.20 -15.41 28.30
N GLU A 528 11.29 -16.73 28.48
CA GLU A 528 12.21 -17.60 27.72
C GLU A 528 12.01 -17.53 26.20
N GLU A 529 10.76 -17.37 25.75
CA GLU A 529 10.40 -17.31 24.33
C GLU A 529 10.69 -15.97 23.70
N VAL A 530 10.46 -14.88 24.45
CA VAL A 530 10.87 -13.54 24.03
C VAL A 530 12.39 -13.49 23.84
N HIS A 531 13.16 -14.26 24.61
CA HIS A 531 14.61 -14.36 24.43
C HIS A 531 15.01 -15.09 23.15
N VAL A 532 14.20 -16.02 22.63
CA VAL A 532 14.46 -16.69 21.34
C VAL A 532 14.34 -15.68 20.21
N VAL A 533 13.21 -14.98 20.15
CA VAL A 533 12.95 -13.95 19.14
C VAL A 533 13.89 -12.75 19.30
N GLY A 534 14.17 -12.36 20.55
CA GLY A 534 15.01 -11.22 20.87
C GLY A 534 16.47 -11.38 20.44
N LYS A 535 16.93 -12.59 20.13
CA LYS A 535 18.28 -12.83 19.59
C LYS A 535 18.37 -12.65 18.07
N LEU A 536 17.25 -12.46 17.38
CA LEU A 536 17.24 -12.30 15.93
C LEU A 536 17.98 -11.01 15.52
N PRO A 537 18.99 -11.11 14.64
CA PRO A 537 19.88 -9.98 14.36
C PRO A 537 19.27 -8.94 13.42
N SER A 538 18.25 -9.33 12.66
CA SER A 538 17.69 -8.54 11.55
C SER A 538 16.26 -8.05 11.83
N LEU A 539 15.66 -8.39 12.98
CA LEU A 539 14.26 -8.11 13.27
C LEU A 539 14.04 -6.63 13.57
N ILE A 540 13.36 -5.93 12.66
CA ILE A 540 13.07 -4.49 12.70
C ILE A 540 11.64 -4.24 13.20
N HIS A 541 10.70 -5.15 12.91
CA HIS A 541 9.32 -5.07 13.34
C HIS A 541 8.83 -6.36 14.00
N LEU A 542 8.14 -6.19 15.13
CA LEU A 542 7.49 -7.27 15.85
C LEU A 542 6.07 -6.86 16.24
N SER A 543 5.08 -7.60 15.75
CA SER A 543 3.68 -7.51 16.15
C SER A 543 3.26 -8.80 16.84
N LEU A 544 2.79 -8.71 18.08
CA LEU A 544 2.29 -9.84 18.85
C LEU A 544 0.87 -9.57 19.31
N LYS A 545 -0.03 -10.51 19.01
CA LYS A 545 -1.36 -10.57 19.62
C LYS A 545 -1.35 -11.57 20.76
N VAL A 546 -1.75 -11.15 21.95
CA VAL A 546 -1.74 -11.98 23.16
C VAL A 546 -3.18 -12.22 23.61
N ALA A 547 -3.56 -13.49 23.80
CA ALA A 547 -4.93 -13.85 24.19
C ALA A 547 -5.15 -13.89 25.71
N HIS A 548 -4.13 -14.20 26.50
CA HIS A 548 -4.23 -14.33 27.94
C HIS A 548 -3.00 -13.77 28.67
N SER A 549 -3.24 -13.26 29.87
CA SER A 549 -2.17 -12.89 30.79
C SER A 549 -1.62 -14.16 31.46
N PRO A 550 -0.33 -14.18 31.84
CA PRO A 550 0.25 -15.30 32.58
C PRO A 550 -0.55 -15.60 33.86
N GLU A 551 -0.80 -16.88 34.14
CA GLU A 551 -1.62 -17.31 35.31
C GLU A 551 -0.99 -16.91 36.66
N ASP A 552 0.33 -16.75 36.69
CA ASP A 552 1.12 -16.30 37.84
C ASP A 552 1.25 -14.77 37.94
N GLY A 553 0.71 -14.03 36.97
CA GLY A 553 0.80 -12.57 36.87
C GLY A 553 2.20 -12.04 36.55
N ALA A 554 3.15 -12.89 36.15
CA ALA A 554 4.52 -12.48 35.86
C ALA A 554 4.64 -11.94 34.43
N ALA A 555 4.98 -10.65 34.28
CA ALA A 555 5.27 -10.06 32.97
C ALA A 555 6.47 -10.74 32.30
N ALA A 556 6.42 -10.90 30.97
CA ALA A 556 7.57 -11.34 30.19
C ALA A 556 8.67 -10.27 30.23
N ILE A 557 9.85 -10.62 30.74
CA ILE A 557 10.95 -9.67 30.94
C ILE A 557 11.85 -9.66 29.70
N ILE A 558 12.09 -8.47 29.17
CA ILE A 558 12.96 -8.24 28.03
C ILE A 558 14.29 -7.73 28.54
N SER A 559 15.29 -8.62 28.53
CA SER A 559 16.61 -8.37 29.08
C SER A 559 17.54 -7.58 28.16
N MET A 560 18.64 -7.11 28.76
CA MET A 560 19.69 -6.35 28.08
C MET A 560 20.21 -7.06 26.81
N GLY A 561 20.32 -6.31 25.71
CA GLY A 561 20.92 -6.79 24.46
C GLY A 561 19.98 -7.61 23.57
N LEU A 562 18.74 -7.86 24.00
CA LEU A 562 17.70 -8.39 23.11
C LEU A 562 17.17 -7.31 22.17
N PHE A 563 16.73 -7.74 20.99
CA PHE A 563 16.17 -6.93 19.92
C PHE A 563 17.12 -5.81 19.47
N PRO A 564 18.32 -6.16 18.96
CA PRO A 564 19.41 -5.19 18.73
C PRO A 564 19.09 -4.15 17.65
N VAL A 565 18.14 -4.45 16.74
CA VAL A 565 17.77 -3.58 15.62
C VAL A 565 16.27 -3.30 15.52
N LEU A 566 15.47 -3.72 16.51
CA LEU A 566 14.02 -3.53 16.48
C LEU A 566 13.70 -2.04 16.55
N GLU A 567 12.94 -1.54 15.58
CA GLU A 567 12.51 -0.13 15.51
C GLU A 567 11.04 0.04 15.92
N CYS A 568 10.20 -1.01 15.76
CA CYS A 568 8.78 -0.96 16.08
C CYS A 568 8.31 -2.24 16.77
N LEU A 569 7.65 -2.09 17.92
CA LEU A 569 7.00 -3.16 18.68
C LEU A 569 5.50 -2.88 18.79
N GLU A 570 4.68 -3.85 18.45
CA GLU A 570 3.23 -3.79 18.62
C GLU A 570 2.74 -4.95 19.46
N LEU A 571 2.00 -4.61 20.52
CA LEU A 571 1.40 -5.57 21.41
C LEU A 571 -0.10 -5.30 21.45
N HIS A 572 -0.83 -6.29 20.93
CA HIS A 572 -2.26 -6.22 20.72
C HIS A 572 -2.97 -7.28 21.57
N SER A 573 -4.18 -6.97 22.01
CA SER A 573 -5.05 -7.99 22.62
C SER A 573 -5.64 -8.87 21.51
N CYS A 574 -5.85 -10.15 21.80
CA CYS A 574 -6.33 -11.12 20.83
C CYS A 574 -7.80 -11.50 21.07
N ASP A 575 -8.72 -10.88 20.33
CA ASP A 575 -10.17 -11.13 20.42
C ASP A 575 -10.67 -12.42 19.75
N LEU A 576 -9.78 -13.32 19.31
CA LEU A 576 -10.18 -14.44 18.44
C LEU A 576 -11.19 -15.43 19.08
N LEU A 577 -11.49 -15.28 20.38
CA LEU A 577 -12.43 -16.09 21.17
C LEU A 577 -13.74 -15.36 21.57
N HIS A 578 -13.96 -14.10 21.15
CA HIS A 578 -15.06 -13.24 21.63
C HIS A 578 -16.48 -13.67 21.24
N TYR A 579 -16.67 -14.74 20.48
CA TYR A 579 -18.03 -15.17 20.10
C TYR A 579 -18.73 -15.98 21.21
N TYR A 580 -18.02 -16.44 22.24
CA TYR A 580 -18.57 -17.37 23.24
C TYR A 580 -18.21 -17.13 24.71
N TYR A 581 -17.23 -16.29 25.05
CA TYR A 581 -16.81 -16.05 26.45
C TYR A 581 -17.05 -14.63 26.95
N ASP A 582 -17.32 -14.55 28.26
CA ASP A 582 -17.64 -13.37 29.08
C ASP A 582 -16.64 -12.22 28.90
N ASP A 583 -17.14 -10.98 28.84
CA ASP A 583 -16.44 -9.70 28.58
C ASP A 583 -15.35 -9.33 29.62
N THR A 584 -14.98 -10.26 30.50
CA THR A 584 -14.20 -10.02 31.73
C THR A 584 -12.78 -10.61 31.70
N LYS A 585 -12.33 -11.18 30.58
CA LYS A 585 -11.05 -11.93 30.50
C LYS A 585 -10.07 -11.53 29.38
N CYS A 586 -10.25 -10.39 28.70
CA CYS A 586 -9.16 -9.90 27.83
C CYS A 586 -7.94 -9.48 28.67
N PRO A 587 -6.72 -9.85 28.26
CA PRO A 587 -5.52 -9.51 28.99
C PRO A 587 -5.23 -8.01 28.87
N ASP A 588 -4.84 -7.39 29.99
CA ASP A 588 -4.20 -6.08 29.92
C ASP A 588 -2.78 -6.29 29.39
N VAL A 589 -2.60 -6.11 28.08
CA VAL A 589 -1.34 -6.34 27.37
C VAL A 589 -0.21 -5.47 27.94
N ILE A 590 -0.54 -4.35 28.58
CA ILE A 590 0.40 -3.50 29.31
C ILE A 590 1.12 -4.26 30.45
N THR A 591 0.43 -5.22 31.07
CA THR A 591 0.97 -6.03 32.16
C THR A 591 1.73 -7.27 31.67
N CYS A 592 1.68 -7.57 30.37
CA CYS A 592 2.29 -8.77 29.81
C CYS A 592 3.80 -8.63 29.55
N VAL A 593 4.36 -7.42 29.56
CA VAL A 593 5.77 -7.15 29.25
C VAL A 593 6.43 -6.19 30.24
N GLY A 594 7.71 -6.45 30.55
CA GLY A 594 8.59 -5.54 31.28
C GLY A 594 9.94 -5.39 30.58
N PHE A 595 10.55 -4.20 30.68
CA PHE A 595 11.79 -3.86 29.99
C PHE A 595 12.94 -3.63 30.98
N GLU A 596 14.03 -4.37 30.86
CA GLU A 596 15.24 -4.12 31.65
C GLU A 596 16.13 -3.04 31.01
N VAL A 597 17.07 -2.52 31.80
CA VAL A 597 18.08 -1.57 31.32
C VAL A 597 18.83 -2.14 30.12
N GLY A 598 18.82 -1.41 29.00
CA GLY A 598 19.51 -1.80 27.78
C GLY A 598 18.74 -2.77 26.88
N ALA A 599 17.44 -2.97 27.13
CA ALA A 599 16.52 -3.62 26.20
C ALA A 599 16.25 -2.74 24.96
N MET A 600 16.11 -3.37 23.79
CA MET A 600 15.67 -2.74 22.53
C MET A 600 16.32 -1.37 22.21
N PRO A 601 17.64 -1.30 22.04
CA PRO A 601 18.38 -0.03 21.95
C PRO A 601 18.00 0.87 20.78
N LYS A 602 17.31 0.35 19.75
CA LYS A 602 16.88 1.10 18.56
C LYS A 602 15.36 1.30 18.46
N LEU A 603 14.59 0.90 19.47
CA LEU A 603 13.14 1.00 19.42
C LEU A 603 12.71 2.46 19.32
N ARG A 604 11.90 2.80 18.31
CA ARG A 604 11.36 4.15 18.10
C ARG A 604 9.87 4.23 18.35
N GLU A 605 9.12 3.17 18.00
CA GLU A 605 7.67 3.16 18.06
C GLU A 605 7.17 1.97 18.88
N LEU A 606 6.26 2.25 19.83
CA LEU A 606 5.62 1.25 20.67
C LEU A 606 4.10 1.39 20.55
N TYR A 607 3.43 0.34 20.08
CA TYR A 607 1.97 0.25 19.98
C TYR A 607 1.44 -0.68 21.05
N LEU A 608 0.47 -0.20 21.83
CA LEU A 608 -0.18 -0.94 22.89
C LEU A 608 -1.69 -0.82 22.74
N ASP A 609 -2.38 -1.95 22.66
CA ASP A 609 -3.83 -1.98 22.79
C ASP A 609 -4.25 -2.07 24.26
N ILE A 610 -5.27 -1.28 24.61
CA ILE A 610 -5.90 -1.31 25.93
C ILE A 610 -7.34 -1.78 25.74
N GLU A 611 -7.67 -2.94 26.29
CA GLU A 611 -9.01 -3.50 26.23
C GLU A 611 -9.67 -3.64 27.60
N HIS A 612 -10.99 -3.42 27.60
CA HIS A 612 -11.99 -3.50 28.67
C HIS A 612 -11.68 -2.68 29.93
N THR A 613 -10.56 -2.95 30.61
CA THR A 613 -10.10 -2.29 31.83
C THR A 613 -8.60 -2.07 31.79
N TRP A 614 -8.16 -0.83 32.04
CA TRP A 614 -6.75 -0.50 32.25
C TRP A 614 -6.36 -0.66 33.73
N GLY A 615 -5.30 -1.41 34.02
CA GLY A 615 -4.81 -1.68 35.38
C GLY A 615 -4.21 -0.48 36.14
N GLY A 616 -4.19 0.72 35.54
CA GLY A 616 -3.77 1.96 36.20
C GLY A 616 -2.28 2.30 36.08
N THR A 617 -1.49 1.48 35.39
CA THR A 617 -0.03 1.67 35.24
C THR A 617 0.43 1.58 33.78
N THR A 618 1.63 2.10 33.50
CA THR A 618 2.35 1.88 32.24
C THR A 618 3.16 0.57 32.32
N PRO A 619 3.68 0.04 31.18
CA PRO A 619 4.56 -1.12 31.20
C PRO A 619 5.76 -0.88 32.11
N VAL A 620 6.19 -1.93 32.83
CA VAL A 620 7.33 -1.84 33.76
C VAL A 620 8.61 -1.57 32.97
N GLY A 621 9.41 -0.59 33.39
CA GLY A 621 10.70 -0.27 32.77
C GLY A 621 10.59 0.46 31.43
N LEU A 622 9.45 1.08 31.12
CA LEU A 622 9.27 1.91 29.93
C LEU A 622 10.38 2.98 29.80
N GLU A 623 10.83 3.53 30.93
CA GLU A 623 11.94 4.49 31.04
C GLU A 623 13.29 3.94 30.56
N HIS A 624 13.45 2.62 30.43
CA HIS A 624 14.68 1.98 29.95
C HIS A 624 14.79 1.97 28.42
N LEU A 625 13.70 2.29 27.69
CA LEU A 625 13.65 2.29 26.23
C LEU A 625 14.20 3.60 25.65
N LEU A 626 15.50 3.83 25.79
CA LEU A 626 16.14 5.12 25.51
C LEU A 626 15.96 5.65 24.08
N GLY A 627 15.70 4.78 23.10
CA GLY A 627 15.43 5.15 21.71
C GLY A 627 14.00 5.63 21.43
N LEU A 628 13.06 5.40 22.36
CA LEU A 628 11.63 5.51 22.10
C LEU A 628 11.20 6.93 21.75
N GLU A 629 10.57 7.12 20.60
CA GLU A 629 10.11 8.41 20.09
C GLU A 629 8.59 8.56 20.15
N LYS A 630 7.86 7.46 19.93
CA LYS A 630 6.40 7.48 19.87
C LYS A 630 5.78 6.31 20.63
N ILE A 631 4.76 6.63 21.41
CA ILE A 631 3.88 5.66 22.04
C ILE A 631 2.50 5.79 21.41
N HIS A 632 1.94 4.69 20.93
CA HIS A 632 0.63 4.62 20.31
C HIS A 632 -0.30 3.80 21.21
N LEU A 633 -1.45 4.38 21.57
CA LEU A 633 -2.47 3.70 22.35
C LEU A 633 -3.70 3.44 21.49
N GLY A 634 -3.98 2.15 21.29
CA GLY A 634 -5.14 1.63 20.58
C GLY A 634 -6.07 0.81 21.48
N GLY A 635 -7.04 0.13 20.88
CA GLY A 635 -7.98 -0.75 21.57
C GLY A 635 -9.41 -0.60 21.04
N ARG A 636 -10.17 -1.70 21.02
CA ARG A 636 -11.57 -1.72 20.56
C ARG A 636 -12.54 -1.23 21.63
N SER A 637 -12.14 -1.33 22.89
CA SER A 637 -12.92 -0.89 24.04
C SER A 637 -13.01 0.63 23.99
N GLY A 638 -14.24 1.15 23.97
CA GLY A 638 -14.54 2.52 23.57
C GLY A 638 -13.64 3.60 24.18
N ARG A 639 -13.61 4.76 23.50
CA ARG A 639 -12.77 5.94 23.76
C ARG A 639 -12.55 6.31 25.25
N THR A 640 -13.47 5.97 26.15
CA THR A 640 -13.38 6.20 27.59
C THR A 640 -12.21 5.49 28.26
N VAL A 641 -11.86 4.26 27.88
CA VAL A 641 -10.75 3.50 28.51
C VAL A 641 -9.40 4.09 28.10
N ILE A 642 -9.25 4.38 26.80
CA ILE A 642 -8.05 5.06 26.27
C ILE A 642 -7.86 6.42 26.96
N LEU A 643 -8.93 7.22 27.10
CA LEU A 643 -8.88 8.50 27.81
C LEU A 643 -8.50 8.37 29.30
N ALA A 644 -8.78 7.24 29.94
CA ALA A 644 -8.39 6.99 31.33
C ALA A 644 -6.90 6.66 31.47
N ALA A 645 -6.33 5.93 30.51
CA ALA A 645 -4.90 5.57 30.49
C ALA A 645 -4.00 6.72 30.02
N GLU A 646 -4.51 7.57 29.13
CA GLU A 646 -3.76 8.67 28.52
C GLU A 646 -2.95 9.53 29.50
N PRO A 647 -3.49 10.02 30.63
CA PRO A 647 -2.72 10.85 31.57
C PRO A 647 -1.46 10.16 32.09
N ALA A 648 -1.51 8.85 32.34
CA ALA A 648 -0.35 8.09 32.81
C ALA A 648 0.71 7.95 31.71
N PHE A 649 0.31 7.67 30.47
CA PHE A 649 1.24 7.60 29.35
C PHE A 649 1.80 8.96 28.92
N VAL A 650 1.02 10.03 29.03
CA VAL A 650 1.52 11.41 28.85
C VAL A 650 2.57 11.72 29.91
N ASN A 651 2.29 11.41 31.17
CA ASN A 651 3.25 11.62 32.26
C ASN A 651 4.52 10.78 32.05
N ALA A 652 4.39 9.50 31.70
CA ALA A 652 5.52 8.64 31.42
C ALA A 652 6.35 9.16 30.24
N ALA A 653 5.72 9.63 29.15
CA ALA A 653 6.42 10.25 28.02
C ALA A 653 7.13 11.57 28.40
N GLN A 654 6.57 12.36 29.32
CA GLN A 654 7.19 13.60 29.81
C GLN A 654 8.41 13.32 30.71
N LEU A 655 8.33 12.27 31.53
CA LEU A 655 9.41 11.85 32.43
C LEU A 655 10.44 10.94 31.74
N HIS A 656 10.17 10.51 30.50
CA HIS A 656 11.02 9.60 29.75
C HIS A 656 12.41 10.23 29.48
N PRO A 657 13.52 9.48 29.62
CA PRO A 657 14.87 10.01 29.40
C PRO A 657 15.07 10.63 28.00
N ASN A 658 14.37 10.10 26.99
CA ASN A 658 14.30 10.73 25.68
C ASN A 658 13.21 11.82 25.68
N GLN A 659 13.61 13.09 25.81
CA GLN A 659 12.69 14.24 25.81
C GLN A 659 11.87 14.43 24.52
N ARG A 660 12.18 13.65 23.46
CA ARG A 660 11.40 13.63 22.22
C ARG A 660 10.24 12.65 22.23
N THR A 661 10.12 11.78 23.24
CA THR A 661 9.03 10.81 23.32
C THR A 661 7.68 11.54 23.34
N ARG A 662 6.76 11.13 22.48
CA ARG A 662 5.39 11.69 22.39
C ARG A 662 4.34 10.60 22.40
N LEU A 663 3.22 10.89 23.03
CA LEU A 663 2.02 10.07 22.93
C LEU A 663 1.25 10.44 21.66
N HIS A 664 0.95 9.44 20.84
CA HIS A 664 0.10 9.55 19.67
C HIS A 664 -1.20 8.76 19.89
N ARG A 665 -2.34 9.41 19.62
CA ARG A 665 -3.63 8.71 19.56
C ARG A 665 -3.74 8.04 18.19
N THR A 666 -3.87 6.73 18.17
CA THR A 666 -4.35 6.02 16.98
C THR A 666 -5.86 6.21 16.89
N ALA A 667 -6.37 6.50 15.69
CA ALA A 667 -7.81 6.47 15.47
C ALA A 667 -8.33 5.05 15.75
N LEU A 668 -9.56 4.94 16.27
CA LEU A 668 -10.32 3.69 16.41
C LEU A 668 -10.61 3.09 15.02
N THR A 669 -9.59 2.70 14.29
CA THR A 669 -9.71 1.75 13.19
C THR A 669 -9.47 0.39 13.81
N PRO A 670 -10.38 -0.58 13.64
CA PRO A 670 -10.11 -1.95 14.06
C PRO A 670 -8.73 -2.31 13.55
N VAL A 671 -7.84 -2.71 14.45
CA VAL A 671 -6.43 -3.00 14.18
C VAL A 671 -6.26 -4.10 13.10
N PHE A 672 -7.35 -4.69 12.60
CA PHE A 672 -7.38 -5.54 11.39
C PHE A 672 -8.61 -5.29 10.51
N THR A 673 -8.95 -4.04 10.17
CA THR A 673 -9.80 -3.74 9.01
C THR A 673 -9.08 -2.81 8.04
N ALA A 674 -8.80 -3.37 6.86
CA ALA A 674 -8.51 -2.73 5.58
C ALA A 674 -7.33 -1.76 5.45
N ASP A 675 -6.95 -0.96 6.45
CA ASP A 675 -6.19 0.26 6.17
C ASP A 675 -4.66 0.22 6.34
N GLN A 676 -4.01 -0.82 6.90
CA GLN A 676 -2.53 -0.94 6.80
C GLN A 676 -2.01 -2.38 6.81
N LYS A 677 -0.85 -2.55 6.14
CA LYS A 677 0.19 -3.57 6.33
C LYS A 677 0.12 -4.88 5.54
N PHE A 678 -0.19 -4.85 4.25
CA PHE A 678 0.23 -5.96 3.38
C PHE A 678 0.59 -5.45 1.99
N PRO A 679 1.40 -6.18 1.20
CA PRO A 679 1.50 -6.00 -0.25
C PRO A 679 0.21 -6.46 -0.96
N ILE A 680 -0.94 -6.35 -0.30
CA ILE A 680 -2.25 -6.71 -0.82
C ILE A 680 -2.85 -5.44 -1.41
N PRO A 681 -3.37 -5.45 -2.65
CA PRO A 681 -4.23 -4.39 -3.12
C PRO A 681 -5.38 -4.19 -2.12
N LEU A 682 -5.55 -2.99 -1.56
CA LEU A 682 -6.66 -2.60 -0.64
C LEU A 682 -8.03 -3.17 -1.06
N SER A 683 -8.23 -3.34 -2.37
CA SER A 683 -9.41 -3.94 -2.99
C SER A 683 -9.67 -5.41 -2.61
N GLN A 684 -8.65 -6.23 -2.34
CA GLN A 684 -8.82 -7.63 -1.89
C GLN A 684 -9.20 -7.73 -0.40
N LEU A 685 -8.69 -6.82 0.44
CA LEU A 685 -9.01 -6.78 1.87
C LEU A 685 -10.45 -6.31 2.15
N LEU A 686 -10.96 -5.37 1.36
CA LEU A 686 -12.31 -4.80 1.52
C LEU A 686 -13.44 -5.82 1.33
N LEU A 687 -13.28 -6.84 0.46
CA LEU A 687 -14.33 -7.86 0.27
C LEU A 687 -14.53 -8.74 1.52
N CYS A 688 -13.47 -9.02 2.28
CA CYS A 688 -13.53 -9.89 3.46
C CYS A 688 -14.25 -9.25 4.66
N CYS A 689 -14.30 -7.91 4.72
CA CYS A 689 -14.89 -7.19 5.86
C CYS A 689 -16.37 -6.79 5.65
N ILE A 690 -16.90 -6.85 4.42
CA ILE A 690 -18.20 -6.22 4.08
C ILE A 690 -19.31 -7.24 3.75
N LEU A 691 -18.98 -8.49 3.40
CA LEU A 691 -19.98 -9.49 3.01
C LEU A 691 -20.30 -10.49 4.15
N PRO A 692 -21.48 -10.43 4.79
CA PRO A 692 -22.06 -11.63 5.38
C PRO A 692 -22.42 -12.61 4.25
N SER A 693 -22.39 -13.91 4.56
CA SER A 693 -22.57 -15.01 3.60
C SER A 693 -23.81 -14.89 2.69
N PRO A 694 -23.80 -15.44 1.46
CA PRO A 694 -24.96 -15.42 0.55
C PRO A 694 -26.13 -16.28 1.02
N SER A 695 -25.95 -17.11 2.04
CA SER A 695 -26.98 -18.00 2.57
C SER A 695 -27.73 -17.32 3.71
N ALA A 696 -28.88 -16.72 3.36
CA ALA A 696 -29.90 -16.14 4.23
C ALA A 696 -29.86 -14.61 4.44
N MET A 697 -30.14 -13.83 3.39
CA MET A 697 -30.80 -12.53 3.57
C MET A 697 -31.86 -12.29 2.51
N THR A 698 -33.13 -12.33 2.91
CA THR A 698 -34.24 -11.75 2.15
C THR A 698 -34.09 -10.23 2.12
N SER A 699 -34.48 -9.62 1.00
CA SER A 699 -34.22 -8.23 0.58
C SER A 699 -34.69 -7.10 1.52
N HIS A 700 -35.30 -7.43 2.66
CA HIS A 700 -35.96 -6.46 3.54
C HIS A 700 -35.09 -5.97 4.72
N HIS A 701 -33.99 -6.65 5.06
CA HIS A 701 -33.16 -6.31 6.24
C HIS A 701 -31.98 -5.36 5.97
N LEU A 702 -31.51 -5.24 4.72
CA LEU A 702 -30.44 -4.31 4.34
C LEU A 702 -30.85 -2.83 4.40
N ARG A 703 -32.14 -2.51 4.21
CA ARG A 703 -32.64 -1.12 4.28
C ARG A 703 -32.67 -0.51 5.68
N ARG A 704 -32.63 -1.31 6.75
CA ARG A 704 -32.78 -0.80 8.14
C ARG A 704 -31.47 -0.63 8.90
N ARG A 705 -30.36 -1.24 8.46
CA ARG A 705 -29.06 -1.10 9.15
C ARG A 705 -28.14 0.00 8.60
N LEU A 706 -28.43 0.57 7.42
CA LEU A 706 -27.64 1.66 6.82
C LEU A 706 -28.31 3.05 6.93
N SER A 707 -29.47 3.16 7.61
CA SER A 707 -30.05 4.47 7.96
C SER A 707 -29.50 5.06 9.27
N ILE A 708 -28.57 4.37 9.93
CA ILE A 708 -27.85 4.86 11.11
C ILE A 708 -26.39 4.39 11.01
N GLN A 709 -25.62 4.93 10.08
CA GLN A 709 -24.18 5.11 10.25
C GLN A 709 -23.72 6.36 9.51
#